data_AF-A0A2G6X7S0-F1
#
_entry.id   AF-A0A2G6X7S0-F1
#
_cell.length_a   1.000
_cell.length_b   1.000
_cell.length_c   1.000
_cell.angle_alpha   90.00
_cell.angle_beta   90.00
_cell.angle_gamma   90.00
#
_symmetry.space_group_name_H-M   'P 1'
#
loop_
_entity.id
_entity.type
_entity.pdbx_description
1 polymer ?
#
loop_
_entity_poly.entity_id
_entity_poly.type
_entity_poly.pdbx_seq_one_letter_code
_entity_poly.pdbx_strand_id
1 'polypeptide(L)'
;MDVISNFAARYERTREEVLSLQDYLDICKRDPTAYATASERMLQAIGEPELVDTRNDPRLSRIFANKVIKIYPAFKEFYGMEDAIEQVVSYFRHAAQGLEEKKQILYLLGPVGGGKSSIAERLKQLMEHVPFYAIHGSPVNESPLGLFDTLEDGEILEKEFGIPVRYLNRILSPWAVKRLEEYGGDIRQFKVVKRYPSVLRQIAVAKTEPGDENNQDISSLVGKVDIRKLETYAQDDPDAYAYSGGLCLANQGLLEFVEMFKAPIKVLHPLLTATQESNFKGTEGFGAIPFDGIVLAHSNESEWKAFRNNKNNEAFLDRIYIVKVPYCLRASEEIKIYEKLVRNSSLAKAPCAPGTLRMMAQLSVLTRLKEPENSSTFSKMQVYDGENLKDTDPKAKSIQEYRDYAGVDEGMSGVSTRFAFKIISKVFNFDSTEVAANPVHLMYVLEQQIEREQFPPETEQKYISYIKELLAPRYAEFIGKEIQTAYLESYSEYGQNIFDRYVTYADYWIQDQEFRDVDTGEVFDRASLNGELEKIERPAGIGNPKDFRNEIVNFVLRARAGNAGRNPAWTSYEKLRAVIEKKMFSNTEELLPVISFNTKSSADEQKKHEDFVTRMVEKGYTAKQVRLLCEWYLRVRKSS
;
A
#
# COMPACT_ATOMS: atom_id res chain seq x y z
N MET A 1 10.70 20.57 23.96
CA MET A 1 11.93 20.73 23.16
C MET A 1 11.53 21.30 21.82
N ASP A 2 12.12 22.43 21.42
CA ASP A 2 11.94 23.02 20.09
C ASP A 2 12.70 22.20 19.02
N VAL A 3 12.31 22.32 17.74
CA VAL A 3 12.86 21.58 16.60
C VAL A 3 14.38 21.71 16.51
N ILE A 4 14.92 22.91 16.75
CA ILE A 4 16.36 23.19 16.72
C ILE A 4 17.08 22.42 17.83
N SER A 5 16.54 22.44 19.05
CA SER A 5 17.11 21.70 20.19
C SER A 5 17.08 20.18 19.97
N ASN A 6 16.04 19.66 19.30
CA ASN A 6 15.96 18.25 18.96
C ASN A 6 16.97 17.85 17.88
N PHE A 7 17.25 18.72 16.90
CA PHE A 7 18.30 18.49 15.92
C PHE A 7 19.69 18.45 16.57
N ALA A 8 20.00 19.40 17.45
CA ALA A 8 21.26 19.41 18.19
C ALA A 8 21.45 18.12 19.02
N ALA A 9 20.41 17.72 19.77
CA ALA A 9 20.44 16.48 20.56
C ALA A 9 20.61 15.23 19.67
N ARG A 10 20.00 15.20 18.48
CA ARG A 10 20.18 14.11 17.52
C ARG A 10 21.60 14.07 16.98
N TYR A 11 22.13 15.23 16.59
CA TYR A 11 23.50 15.34 16.09
C TYR A 11 24.52 14.88 17.14
N GLU A 12 24.36 15.30 18.40
CA GLU A 12 25.18 14.85 19.52
C GLU A 12 25.10 13.33 19.75
N ARG A 13 23.91 12.74 19.68
CA ARG A 13 23.73 11.27 19.79
C ARG A 13 24.43 10.50 18.66
N THR A 14 24.54 11.10 17.47
CA THR A 14 25.23 10.50 16.33
C THR A 14 26.71 10.85 16.23
N ARG A 15 27.26 11.55 17.24
CA ARG A 15 28.68 11.89 17.27
C ARG A 15 29.51 10.63 17.47
N GLU A 16 30.63 10.57 16.77
CA GLU A 16 31.59 9.48 16.91
C GLU A 16 32.16 9.43 18.32
N GLU A 17 31.98 8.29 18.98
CA GLU A 17 32.58 7.99 20.28
C GLU A 17 33.79 7.08 20.02
N VAL A 18 34.97 7.58 20.37
CA VAL A 18 36.23 6.84 20.19
C VAL A 18 36.60 6.17 21.51
N LEU A 19 36.83 4.87 21.44
CA LEU A 19 37.07 3.95 22.54
C LEU A 19 38.42 3.28 22.37
N SER A 20 39.01 2.81 23.48
CA SER A 20 40.11 1.84 23.37
C SER A 20 39.56 0.47 22.93
N LEU A 21 40.44 -0.40 22.43
CA LEU A 21 40.06 -1.79 22.13
C LEU A 21 39.54 -2.52 23.37
N GLN A 22 40.13 -2.26 24.54
CA GLN A 22 39.69 -2.87 25.80
C GLN A 22 38.28 -2.39 26.20
N ASP A 23 38.00 -1.09 26.10
CA ASP A 23 36.66 -0.56 26.41
C ASP A 23 35.60 -1.17 25.49
N TYR A 24 35.94 -1.39 24.22
CA TYR A 24 35.06 -2.08 23.28
C TYR A 24 34.76 -3.52 23.71
N LEU A 25 35.77 -4.30 24.08
CA LEU A 25 35.59 -5.67 24.56
C LEU A 25 34.75 -5.72 25.86
N ASP A 26 34.95 -4.75 26.76
CA ASP A 26 34.15 -4.61 27.97
C ASP A 26 32.68 -4.27 27.67
N ILE A 27 32.42 -3.51 26.60
CA ILE A 27 31.06 -3.27 26.10
C ILE A 27 30.47 -4.56 25.53
N CYS A 28 31.22 -5.32 24.72
CA CYS A 28 30.76 -6.61 24.16
C CYS A 28 30.27 -7.57 25.25
N LYS A 29 30.93 -7.58 26.41
CA LYS A 29 30.54 -8.38 27.58
C LYS A 29 29.17 -8.02 28.16
N ARG A 30 28.77 -6.76 28.04
CA ARG A 30 27.52 -6.21 28.63
C ARG A 30 26.39 -6.12 27.63
N ASP A 31 26.72 -5.89 26.36
CA ASP A 31 25.79 -5.58 25.29
C ASP A 31 26.14 -6.38 24.02
N PRO A 32 25.41 -7.47 23.74
CA PRO A 32 25.58 -8.26 22.53
C PRO A 32 25.39 -7.47 21.22
N THR A 33 24.72 -6.31 21.27
CA THR A 33 24.54 -5.47 20.08
C THR A 33 25.85 -4.84 19.59
N ALA A 34 26.90 -4.84 20.43
CA ALA A 34 28.21 -4.30 20.07
C ALA A 34 28.99 -5.13 19.05
N TYR A 35 28.70 -6.43 18.94
CA TYR A 35 29.26 -7.32 17.91
C TYR A 35 28.19 -7.83 16.93
N ALA A 36 26.98 -7.27 16.99
CA ALA A 36 25.88 -7.67 16.12
C ALA A 36 26.19 -7.44 14.64
N THR A 37 25.85 -8.44 13.84
CA THR A 37 25.93 -8.42 12.37
C THR A 37 24.95 -7.41 11.78
N ALA A 38 25.17 -7.02 10.51
CA ALA A 38 24.24 -6.14 9.80
C ALA A 38 22.79 -6.67 9.81
N SER A 39 22.60 -7.99 9.69
CA SER A 39 21.29 -8.64 9.71
C SER A 39 20.62 -8.58 11.08
N GLU A 40 21.36 -8.82 12.17
CA GLU A 40 20.83 -8.69 13.54
C GLU A 40 20.41 -7.25 13.84
N ARG A 41 21.25 -6.27 13.46
CA ARG A 41 20.93 -4.85 13.60
C ARG A 41 19.70 -4.44 12.77
N MET A 42 19.56 -4.99 11.56
CA MET A 42 18.37 -4.78 10.73
C MET A 42 17.10 -5.32 11.41
N LEU A 43 17.13 -6.53 11.98
CA LEU A 43 15.99 -7.09 12.70
C LEU A 43 15.61 -6.25 13.92
N GLN A 44 16.62 -5.82 14.70
CA GLN A 44 16.39 -4.92 15.83
C GLN A 44 15.74 -3.60 15.38
N ALA A 45 16.16 -3.05 14.24
CA ALA A 45 15.57 -1.84 13.69
C ALA A 45 14.14 -2.04 13.16
N ILE A 46 13.86 -3.19 12.54
CA ILE A 46 12.50 -3.58 12.09
C ILE A 46 11.56 -3.72 13.29
N GLY A 47 12.05 -4.31 14.38
CA GLY A 47 11.32 -4.55 15.62
C GLY A 47 10.41 -5.78 15.57
N GLU A 48 9.72 -6.02 16.69
CA GLU A 48 8.82 -7.15 16.84
C GLU A 48 7.54 -7.00 16.02
N PRO A 49 7.01 -8.08 15.43
CA PRO A 49 5.74 -8.06 14.73
C PRO A 49 4.55 -7.99 15.69
N GLU A 50 3.51 -7.29 15.27
CA GLU A 50 2.17 -7.41 15.82
C GLU A 50 1.50 -8.66 15.23
N LEU A 51 1.04 -9.56 16.09
CA LEU A 51 0.31 -10.76 15.69
C LEU A 51 -1.16 -10.43 15.50
N VAL A 52 -1.64 -10.51 14.26
CA VAL A 52 -3.04 -10.26 13.93
C VAL A 52 -3.75 -11.58 13.71
N ASP A 53 -4.65 -11.93 14.62
CA ASP A 53 -5.56 -13.07 14.46
C ASP A 53 -6.70 -12.70 13.51
N THR A 54 -6.60 -13.18 12.27
CA THR A 54 -7.53 -12.82 11.20
C THR A 54 -8.93 -13.39 11.42
N ARG A 55 -9.14 -14.32 12.37
CA ARG A 55 -10.47 -14.86 12.71
C ARG A 55 -11.44 -13.81 13.25
N ASN A 56 -10.92 -12.79 13.92
CA ASN A 56 -11.72 -11.76 14.56
C ASN A 56 -12.26 -10.71 13.56
N ASP A 57 -11.72 -10.67 12.35
CA ASP A 57 -12.15 -9.77 11.28
C ASP A 57 -12.70 -10.59 10.11
N PRO A 58 -14.00 -10.52 9.78
CA PRO A 58 -14.61 -11.31 8.71
C PRO A 58 -13.95 -11.12 7.33
N ARG A 59 -13.40 -9.94 7.04
CA ARG A 59 -12.72 -9.65 5.77
C ARG A 59 -11.34 -10.30 5.75
N LEU A 60 -10.54 -10.08 6.80
CA LEU A 60 -9.21 -10.67 6.91
C LEU A 60 -9.27 -12.20 7.02
N SER A 61 -10.26 -12.73 7.74
CA SER A 61 -10.55 -14.16 7.87
C SER A 61 -10.64 -14.84 6.50
N ARG A 62 -11.35 -14.22 5.55
CA ARG A 62 -11.50 -14.74 4.18
C ARG A 62 -10.22 -14.60 3.37
N ILE A 63 -9.51 -13.48 3.51
CA ILE A 63 -8.27 -13.22 2.75
C ILE A 63 -7.14 -14.17 3.18
N PHE A 64 -6.99 -14.39 4.48
CA PHE A 64 -5.87 -15.13 5.07
C PHE A 64 -6.26 -16.51 5.62
N ALA A 65 -7.48 -16.97 5.34
CA ALA A 65 -8.00 -18.28 5.76
C ALA A 65 -7.82 -18.53 7.27
N ASN A 66 -8.22 -17.56 8.10
CA ASN A 66 -8.15 -17.64 9.57
C ASN A 66 -6.73 -17.81 10.16
N LYS A 67 -5.68 -17.55 9.39
CA LYS A 67 -4.29 -17.62 9.89
C LYS A 67 -3.95 -16.43 10.78
N VAL A 68 -3.02 -16.63 11.69
CA VAL A 68 -2.35 -15.51 12.37
C VAL A 68 -1.27 -14.97 11.46
N ILE A 69 -1.33 -13.68 11.14
CA ILE A 69 -0.33 -13.00 10.32
C ILE A 69 0.54 -12.09 11.18
N LYS A 70 1.77 -11.85 10.72
CA LYS A 70 2.70 -10.91 11.33
C LYS A 70 2.65 -9.59 10.58
N ILE A 71 2.38 -8.50 11.28
CA ILE A 71 2.44 -7.15 10.73
C ILE A 71 3.56 -6.40 11.44
N TYR A 72 4.51 -5.87 10.67
CA TYR A 72 5.64 -5.13 11.23
C TYR A 72 5.33 -3.63 11.23
N PRO A 73 5.32 -2.95 12.39
CA PRO A 73 5.04 -1.52 12.47
C PRO A 73 5.98 -0.66 11.62
N ALA A 74 7.22 -1.11 11.44
CA ALA A 74 8.21 -0.50 10.56
C ALA A 74 7.71 -0.38 9.11
N PHE A 75 6.80 -1.26 8.66
CA PHE A 75 6.25 -1.31 7.31
C PHE A 75 4.75 -0.96 7.25
N LYS A 76 4.20 -0.27 8.26
CA LYS A 76 2.76 0.06 8.35
C LYS A 76 2.17 0.82 7.15
N GLU A 77 3.01 1.48 6.36
CA GLU A 77 2.58 2.24 5.18
C GLU A 77 2.74 1.47 3.86
N PHE A 78 3.02 0.17 3.92
CA PHE A 78 3.09 -0.76 2.79
C PHE A 78 1.81 -1.60 2.75
N TYR A 79 0.82 -1.14 2.00
CA TYR A 79 -0.49 -1.78 1.94
C TYR A 79 -0.50 -2.91 0.91
N GLY A 80 -1.03 -4.08 1.29
CA GLY A 80 -1.16 -5.22 0.38
C GLY A 80 0.12 -6.03 0.17
N MET A 81 1.17 -5.80 0.97
CA MET A 81 2.51 -6.37 0.80
C MET A 81 2.95 -7.30 1.94
N GLU A 82 2.01 -7.79 2.76
CA GLU A 82 2.26 -8.54 3.99
C GLU A 82 3.15 -9.77 3.73
N ASP A 83 2.85 -10.55 2.70
CA ASP A 83 3.63 -11.75 2.33
C ASP A 83 5.06 -11.39 1.87
N ALA A 84 5.22 -10.32 1.09
CA ALA A 84 6.52 -9.87 0.62
C ALA A 84 7.38 -9.34 1.77
N ILE A 85 6.79 -8.59 2.70
CA ILE A 85 7.48 -8.09 3.89
C ILE A 85 7.88 -9.26 4.81
N GLU A 86 7.01 -10.26 5.06
CA GLU A 86 7.41 -11.41 5.87
C GLU A 86 8.59 -12.17 5.22
N GLN A 87 8.64 -12.32 3.89
CA GLN A 87 9.79 -12.93 3.22
C GLN A 87 11.08 -12.11 3.39
N VAL A 88 11.01 -10.78 3.25
CA VAL A 88 12.16 -9.90 3.53
C VAL A 88 12.62 -10.04 4.98
N VAL A 89 11.71 -10.04 5.94
CA VAL A 89 12.07 -10.21 7.37
C VAL A 89 12.61 -11.62 7.63
N SER A 90 12.06 -12.65 6.99
CA SER A 90 12.54 -14.02 7.09
C SER A 90 13.97 -14.16 6.59
N TYR A 91 14.33 -13.51 5.48
CA TYR A 91 15.70 -13.43 5.00
C TYR A 91 16.63 -12.89 6.09
N PHE A 92 16.30 -11.74 6.69
CA PHE A 92 17.13 -11.17 7.77
C PHE A 92 17.19 -12.08 9.00
N ARG A 93 16.07 -12.73 9.36
CA ARG A 93 15.98 -13.67 10.48
C ARG A 93 16.93 -14.86 10.29
N HIS A 94 16.91 -15.47 9.12
CA HIS A 94 17.78 -16.61 8.81
C HIS A 94 19.25 -16.17 8.68
N ALA A 95 19.50 -15.02 8.06
CA ALA A 95 20.86 -14.46 7.97
C ALA A 95 21.45 -14.12 9.35
N ALA A 96 20.65 -13.56 10.27
CA ALA A 96 21.05 -13.30 11.66
C ALA A 96 21.36 -14.58 12.46
N GLN A 97 20.72 -15.70 12.09
CA GLN A 97 21.00 -17.01 12.68
C GLN A 97 22.28 -17.66 12.11
N GLY A 98 22.89 -17.06 11.07
CA GLY A 98 24.07 -17.59 10.40
C GLY A 98 23.78 -18.68 9.36
N LEU A 99 22.55 -18.75 8.85
CA LEU A 99 22.14 -19.70 7.81
C LEU A 99 22.57 -19.23 6.40
N GLU A 100 22.20 -20.00 5.36
CA GLU A 100 22.65 -19.79 3.98
C GLU A 100 22.28 -18.40 3.44
N GLU A 101 21.17 -17.81 3.88
CA GLU A 101 20.72 -16.47 3.49
C GLU A 101 21.78 -15.39 3.77
N LYS A 102 22.67 -15.59 4.76
CA LYS A 102 23.82 -14.70 5.02
C LYS A 102 24.71 -14.57 3.78
N LYS A 103 24.82 -15.62 2.97
CA LYS A 103 25.68 -15.70 1.78
C LYS A 103 24.96 -15.36 0.47
N GLN A 104 23.72 -14.90 0.56
CA GLN A 104 22.87 -14.61 -0.60
C GLN A 104 22.57 -13.12 -0.72
N ILE A 105 22.39 -12.68 -1.96
CA ILE A 105 21.89 -11.35 -2.31
C ILE A 105 20.37 -11.35 -2.13
N LEU A 106 19.83 -10.43 -1.33
CA LEU A 106 18.40 -10.22 -1.26
C LEU A 106 17.93 -9.53 -2.54
N TYR A 107 17.10 -10.19 -3.33
CA TYR A 107 16.66 -9.68 -4.62
C TYR A 107 15.14 -9.46 -4.67
N LEU A 108 14.73 -8.21 -4.85
CA LEU A 108 13.33 -7.84 -5.01
C LEU A 108 12.94 -7.88 -6.50
N LEU A 109 12.04 -8.79 -6.85
CA LEU A 109 11.52 -9.00 -8.20
C LEU A 109 10.08 -8.50 -8.31
N GLY A 110 9.76 -7.67 -9.29
CA GLY A 110 8.40 -7.11 -9.41
C GLY A 110 8.25 -6.15 -10.57
N PRO A 111 7.03 -5.72 -10.89
CA PRO A 111 6.80 -4.74 -11.94
C PRO A 111 7.27 -3.33 -11.54
N VAL A 112 7.35 -2.44 -12.53
CA VAL A 112 7.75 -1.03 -12.34
C VAL A 112 6.70 -0.31 -11.48
N GLY A 113 7.12 0.30 -10.39
CA GLY A 113 6.19 0.94 -9.45
C GLY A 113 5.47 -0.02 -8.49
N GLY A 114 5.88 -1.30 -8.43
CA GLY A 114 5.38 -2.27 -7.45
C GLY A 114 5.86 -2.06 -6.00
N GLY A 115 6.60 -0.99 -5.71
CA GLY A 115 7.05 -0.68 -4.34
C GLY A 115 8.43 -1.24 -3.93
N LYS A 116 9.17 -1.90 -4.84
CA LYS A 116 10.51 -2.44 -4.58
C LYS A 116 11.50 -1.40 -4.04
N SER A 117 11.66 -0.29 -4.74
CA SER A 117 12.55 0.80 -4.32
C SER A 117 12.08 1.46 -3.03
N SER A 118 10.76 1.46 -2.76
CA SER A 118 10.23 1.95 -1.49
C SER A 118 10.62 1.03 -0.32
N ILE A 119 10.63 -0.30 -0.53
CA ILE A 119 11.13 -1.26 0.46
C ILE A 119 12.63 -1.04 0.67
N ALA A 120 13.42 -0.92 -0.39
CA ALA A 120 14.85 -0.66 -0.30
C ALA A 120 15.17 0.64 0.47
N GLU A 121 14.45 1.72 0.17
CA GLU A 121 14.56 2.98 0.88
C GLU A 121 14.20 2.84 2.37
N ARG A 122 13.13 2.08 2.66
CA ARG A 122 12.74 1.83 4.05
C ARG A 122 13.80 1.03 4.82
N LEU A 123 14.39 0.01 4.20
CA LEU A 123 15.46 -0.78 4.81
C LEU A 123 16.71 0.07 5.08
N LYS A 124 17.09 0.96 4.16
CA LYS A 124 18.19 1.92 4.40
C LYS A 124 17.90 2.82 5.60
N GLN A 125 16.69 3.37 5.71
CA GLN A 125 16.29 4.19 6.87
C GLN A 125 16.36 3.39 8.18
N LEU A 126 15.89 2.14 8.19
CA LEU A 126 15.94 1.28 9.38
C LEU A 126 17.39 0.97 9.77
N MET A 127 18.29 0.76 8.81
CA MET A 127 19.71 0.54 9.09
C MET A 127 20.36 1.72 9.85
N GLU A 128 19.90 2.95 9.65
CA GLU A 128 20.41 4.14 10.37
C GLU A 128 20.04 4.16 11.87
N HIS A 129 19.11 3.31 12.33
CA HIS A 129 18.61 3.35 13.72
C HIS A 129 19.56 2.71 14.74
N VAL A 130 20.34 1.71 14.32
CA VAL A 130 21.17 0.90 15.22
C VAL A 130 22.65 1.19 14.92
N PRO A 131 23.48 1.59 15.90
CA PRO A 131 24.89 1.86 15.67
C PRO A 131 25.69 0.57 15.44
N PHE A 132 26.93 0.71 15.00
CA PHE A 132 27.91 -0.36 14.89
C PHE A 132 29.28 0.14 15.34
N TYR A 133 30.21 -0.80 15.56
CA TYR A 133 31.58 -0.51 15.95
C TYR A 133 32.54 -0.85 14.82
N ALA A 134 33.49 0.04 14.56
CA ALA A 134 34.51 -0.13 13.53
C ALA A 134 35.88 0.30 14.05
N ILE A 135 36.94 -0.15 13.38
CA ILE A 135 38.28 0.36 13.62
C ILE A 135 38.32 1.85 13.27
N HIS A 136 38.81 2.68 14.20
CA HIS A 136 38.91 4.11 14.02
C HIS A 136 39.91 4.43 12.90
N GLY A 137 39.46 5.18 11.89
CA GLY A 137 40.26 5.53 10.72
C GLY A 137 40.21 4.52 9.58
N SER A 138 39.60 3.34 9.78
CA SER A 138 39.47 2.36 8.68
C SER A 138 38.62 2.94 7.54
N PRO A 139 39.07 2.85 6.28
CA PRO A 139 38.35 3.36 5.13
C PRO A 139 37.16 2.46 4.70
N VAL A 140 37.09 1.23 5.23
CA VAL A 140 36.08 0.22 4.86
C VAL A 140 35.19 -0.17 6.03
N ASN A 141 35.09 0.66 7.07
CA ASN A 141 34.27 0.37 8.25
C ASN A 141 34.47 -1.04 8.83
N GLU A 142 35.70 -1.58 8.84
CA GLU A 142 35.94 -2.96 9.28
C GLU A 142 35.73 -3.14 10.79
N SER A 143 35.29 -4.34 11.18
CA SER A 143 35.00 -4.65 12.58
C SER A 143 36.29 -4.79 13.39
N PRO A 144 36.32 -4.31 14.65
CA PRO A 144 37.45 -4.54 15.55
C PRO A 144 37.72 -6.03 15.79
N LEU A 145 36.71 -6.89 15.64
CA LEU A 145 36.87 -8.33 15.81
C LEU A 145 37.74 -8.98 14.74
N GLY A 146 38.02 -8.29 13.61
CA GLY A 146 38.97 -8.77 12.61
C GLY A 146 40.43 -8.76 13.07
N LEU A 147 40.75 -8.13 14.21
CA LEU A 147 42.10 -8.12 14.81
C LEU A 147 42.48 -9.43 15.50
N PHE A 148 41.52 -10.33 15.73
CA PHE A 148 41.71 -11.55 16.51
C PHE A 148 41.68 -12.79 15.60
N ASP A 149 42.51 -13.78 15.91
CA ASP A 149 42.49 -15.05 15.20
C ASP A 149 41.39 -15.97 15.75
N THR A 150 40.62 -16.59 14.87
CA THR A 150 39.48 -17.42 15.26
C THR A 150 39.90 -18.68 16.03
N LEU A 151 41.07 -19.26 15.69
CA LEU A 151 41.57 -20.50 16.28
C LEU A 151 42.35 -20.23 17.57
N GLU A 152 43.13 -19.16 17.62
CA GLU A 152 43.98 -18.84 18.77
C GLU A 152 43.21 -18.08 19.88
N ASP A 153 42.44 -17.06 19.49
CA ASP A 153 41.80 -16.14 20.45
C ASP A 153 40.33 -16.51 20.74
N GLY A 154 39.70 -17.33 19.90
CA GLY A 154 38.26 -17.57 19.92
C GLY A 154 37.72 -18.11 21.25
N GLU A 155 38.40 -19.10 21.84
CA GLU A 155 38.01 -19.62 23.15
C GLU A 155 38.17 -18.60 24.29
N ILE A 156 39.17 -17.72 24.18
CA ILE A 156 39.46 -16.70 25.19
C ILE A 156 38.38 -15.64 25.13
N LEU A 157 38.05 -15.14 23.93
CA LEU A 157 37.02 -14.14 23.72
C LEU A 157 35.63 -14.63 24.14
N GLU A 158 35.31 -15.89 23.90
CA GLU A 158 34.04 -16.49 24.34
C GLU A 158 33.97 -16.60 25.87
N LYS A 159 35.05 -17.04 26.54
CA LYS A 159 35.08 -17.20 28.01
C LYS A 159 35.12 -15.86 28.75
N GLU A 160 35.92 -14.90 28.27
CA GLU A 160 36.17 -13.64 29.00
C GLU A 160 35.15 -12.55 28.69
N PHE A 161 34.74 -12.44 27.42
CA PHE A 161 33.89 -11.36 26.91
C PHE A 161 32.54 -11.86 26.37
N GLY A 162 32.30 -13.17 26.34
CA GLY A 162 31.01 -13.73 25.90
C GLY A 162 30.77 -13.61 24.40
N ILE A 163 31.82 -13.41 23.59
CA ILE A 163 31.71 -13.27 22.13
C ILE A 163 31.79 -14.65 21.48
N PRO A 164 30.71 -15.17 20.86
CA PRO A 164 30.76 -16.48 20.24
C PRO A 164 31.69 -16.53 19.03
N VAL A 165 32.38 -17.65 18.83
CA VAL A 165 33.37 -17.85 17.75
C VAL A 165 32.83 -17.51 16.35
N ARG A 166 31.52 -17.71 16.12
CA ARG A 166 30.87 -17.40 14.83
C ARG A 166 31.01 -15.94 14.36
N TYR A 167 31.30 -15.01 15.27
CA TYR A 167 31.47 -13.58 14.95
C TYR A 167 32.91 -13.19 14.59
N LEU A 168 33.86 -14.10 14.76
CA LEU A 168 35.30 -13.87 14.58
C LEU A 168 35.81 -14.24 13.17
N ASN A 169 34.96 -14.83 12.32
CA ASN A 169 35.29 -15.18 10.94
C ASN A 169 35.40 -13.93 10.04
N ARG A 170 36.44 -13.11 10.26
CA ARG A 170 36.69 -11.85 9.54
C ARG A 170 38.18 -11.76 9.22
N ILE A 171 38.51 -11.05 8.14
CA ILE A 171 39.89 -10.76 7.76
C ILE A 171 40.21 -9.29 7.99
N LEU A 172 41.48 -8.98 8.26
CA LEU A 172 41.96 -7.59 8.26
C LEU A 172 41.97 -7.03 6.85
N SER A 173 41.58 -5.77 6.71
CA SER A 173 41.77 -5.08 5.44
C SER A 173 43.26 -4.83 5.16
N PRO A 174 43.66 -4.64 3.89
CA PRO A 174 45.03 -4.26 3.56
C PRO A 174 45.51 -3.01 4.30
N TRP A 175 44.59 -2.07 4.54
CA TRP A 175 44.87 -0.88 5.33
C TRP A 175 45.18 -1.25 6.79
N ALA A 176 44.37 -2.09 7.42
CA ALA A 176 44.61 -2.51 8.81
C ALA A 176 45.86 -3.37 8.96
N VAL A 177 46.19 -4.23 7.99
CA VAL A 177 47.46 -4.98 7.96
C VAL A 177 48.65 -4.03 7.98
N LYS A 178 48.66 -3.00 7.12
CA LYS A 178 49.70 -1.96 7.13
C LYS A 178 49.81 -1.26 8.49
N ARG A 179 48.68 -0.89 9.11
CA ARG A 179 48.69 -0.27 10.44
C ARG A 179 49.20 -1.21 11.53
N LEU A 180 48.88 -2.50 11.46
CA LEU A 180 49.38 -3.49 12.40
C LEU A 180 50.90 -3.60 12.34
N GLU A 181 51.49 -3.59 11.13
CA GLU A 181 52.94 -3.55 10.92
C GLU A 181 53.55 -2.26 11.47
N GLU A 182 52.96 -1.09 11.19
CA GLU A 182 53.38 0.21 11.72
C GLU A 182 53.35 0.26 13.26
N TYR A 183 52.40 -0.44 13.88
CA TYR A 183 52.27 -0.56 15.33
C TYR A 183 53.15 -1.66 15.94
N GLY A 184 53.96 -2.35 15.14
CA GLY A 184 54.83 -3.43 15.59
C GLY A 184 54.07 -4.65 16.14
N GLY A 185 52.85 -4.88 15.63
CA GLY A 185 51.95 -5.95 16.09
C GLY A 185 51.14 -5.63 17.35
N ASP A 186 51.26 -4.43 17.93
CA ASP A 186 50.50 -4.07 19.14
C ASP A 186 49.06 -3.65 18.81
N ILE A 187 48.12 -4.59 18.89
CA ILE A 187 46.70 -4.34 18.63
C ILE A 187 46.07 -3.31 19.58
N ARG A 188 46.68 -3.02 20.73
CA ARG A 188 46.16 -2.03 21.70
C ARG A 188 46.28 -0.60 21.20
N GLN A 189 47.10 -0.36 20.16
CA GLN A 189 47.19 0.94 19.51
C GLN A 189 45.97 1.23 18.63
N PHE A 190 45.24 0.20 18.19
CA PHE A 190 43.97 0.40 17.50
C PHE A 190 42.92 0.96 18.46
N LYS A 191 42.21 1.97 17.95
CA LYS A 191 41.03 2.53 18.61
C LYS A 191 39.78 2.05 17.90
N VAL A 192 38.69 1.97 18.64
CA VAL A 192 37.38 1.60 18.10
C VAL A 192 36.51 2.84 18.06
N VAL A 193 35.66 2.97 17.05
CA VAL A 193 34.70 4.06 16.94
C VAL A 193 33.30 3.52 16.84
N LYS A 194 32.41 4.05 17.68
CA LYS A 194 30.96 3.82 17.55
C LYS A 194 30.39 4.78 16.51
N ARG A 195 29.77 4.23 15.47
CA ARG A 195 29.19 4.98 14.36
C ARG A 195 27.75 4.57 14.10
N TYR A 196 26.98 5.51 13.57
CA TYR A 196 25.65 5.22 13.03
C TYR A 196 25.75 5.07 11.52
N PRO A 197 25.12 4.05 10.91
CA PRO A 197 24.98 4.00 9.47
C PRO A 197 24.28 5.26 8.97
N SER A 198 24.68 5.74 7.80
CA SER A 198 24.14 6.96 7.23
C SER A 198 24.09 6.89 5.71
N VAL A 199 22.89 7.05 5.16
CA VAL A 199 22.65 7.19 3.71
C VAL A 199 23.32 8.47 3.20
N LEU A 200 23.12 9.58 3.92
CA LEU A 200 23.62 10.90 3.51
C LEU A 200 25.16 10.96 3.47
N ARG A 201 25.81 10.37 4.48
CA ARG A 201 27.28 10.37 4.59
C ARG A 201 27.94 9.15 3.94
N GLN A 202 27.15 8.23 3.39
CA GLN A 202 27.61 6.96 2.83
C GLN A 202 28.45 6.14 3.83
N ILE A 203 27.99 6.05 5.08
CA ILE A 203 28.64 5.26 6.14
C ILE A 203 27.85 3.98 6.32
N ALA A 204 28.45 2.82 6.03
CA ALA A 204 27.82 1.50 6.06
C ALA A 204 26.55 1.36 5.20
N VAL A 205 26.09 2.40 4.51
CA VAL A 205 24.98 2.35 3.57
C VAL A 205 25.42 3.00 2.28
N ALA A 206 25.36 2.25 1.18
CA ALA A 206 25.74 2.74 -0.14
C ALA A 206 24.70 2.32 -1.18
N LYS A 207 24.66 3.09 -2.27
CA LYS A 207 23.83 2.82 -3.43
C LYS A 207 24.71 2.83 -4.67
N THR A 208 24.61 1.77 -5.46
CA THR A 208 25.30 1.63 -6.74
C THR A 208 24.26 1.47 -7.84
N GLU A 209 24.47 2.19 -8.94
CA GLU A 209 23.65 2.13 -10.14
C GLU A 209 24.53 1.66 -11.31
N PRO A 210 23.96 0.95 -12.29
CA PRO A 210 24.70 0.55 -13.47
C PRO A 210 25.08 1.79 -14.29
N GLY A 211 26.34 1.88 -14.67
CA GLY A 211 26.80 2.83 -15.68
C GLY A 211 26.47 2.34 -17.09
N ASP A 212 26.81 3.13 -18.11
CA ASP A 212 26.72 2.67 -19.51
C ASP A 212 27.58 1.41 -19.71
N GLU A 213 27.11 0.43 -20.51
CA GLU A 213 27.83 -0.84 -20.76
C GLU A 213 29.28 -0.64 -21.21
N ASN A 214 29.58 0.48 -21.89
CA ASN A 214 30.92 0.81 -22.38
C ASN A 214 31.84 1.47 -21.33
N ASN A 215 31.27 2.05 -20.27
CA ASN A 215 32.01 2.85 -19.27
C ASN A 215 31.87 2.31 -17.84
N GLN A 216 31.10 1.24 -17.64
CA GLN A 216 30.92 0.68 -16.31
C GLN A 216 32.16 -0.13 -15.88
N ASP A 217 32.90 0.47 -14.96
CA ASP A 217 34.09 -0.12 -14.36
C ASP A 217 33.73 -0.80 -13.01
N ILE A 218 34.41 -1.91 -12.74
CA ILE A 218 34.34 -2.68 -11.49
C ILE A 218 34.67 -1.79 -10.29
N SER A 219 35.44 -0.71 -10.50
CA SER A 219 35.80 0.27 -9.49
C SER A 219 34.62 0.92 -8.77
N SER A 220 33.44 0.96 -9.39
CA SER A 220 32.20 1.42 -8.75
C SER A 220 31.77 0.56 -7.54
N LEU A 221 32.16 -0.71 -7.52
CA LEU A 221 31.90 -1.64 -6.42
C LEU A 221 33.09 -1.79 -5.49
N VAL A 222 34.30 -1.94 -6.05
CA VAL A 222 35.48 -2.34 -5.26
C VAL A 222 36.42 -1.19 -4.91
N GLY A 223 36.31 -0.04 -5.58
CA GLY A 223 37.24 1.09 -5.46
C GLY A 223 38.31 1.11 -6.55
N LYS A 224 39.24 2.07 -6.48
CA LYS A 224 40.34 2.21 -7.46
C LYS A 224 41.54 2.92 -6.83
N VAL A 225 42.69 2.87 -7.49
CA VAL A 225 43.86 3.66 -7.09
C VAL A 225 43.62 5.17 -7.27
N ASP A 226 44.02 5.97 -6.29
CA ASP A 226 44.06 7.43 -6.42
C ASP A 226 45.39 7.86 -7.05
N ILE A 227 45.34 8.25 -8.32
CA ILE A 227 46.51 8.67 -9.10
C ILE A 227 47.29 9.79 -8.38
N ARG A 228 46.62 10.66 -7.62
CA ARG A 228 47.27 11.77 -6.90
C ARG A 228 48.15 11.29 -5.76
N LYS A 229 47.87 10.12 -5.20
CA LYS A 229 48.64 9.53 -4.10
C LYS A 229 49.85 8.73 -4.58
N LEU A 230 49.93 8.42 -5.88
CA LEU A 230 51.05 7.68 -6.48
C LEU A 230 52.37 8.46 -6.48
N GLU A 231 52.33 9.78 -6.24
CA GLU A 231 53.55 10.56 -6.01
C GLU A 231 54.23 10.20 -4.68
N THR A 232 53.45 9.73 -3.69
CA THR A 232 53.92 9.45 -2.33
C THR A 232 53.95 7.95 -2.00
N TYR A 233 53.03 7.18 -2.58
CA TYR A 233 52.83 5.77 -2.27
C TYR A 233 52.92 4.90 -3.53
N ALA A 234 53.34 3.64 -3.38
CA ALA A 234 53.32 2.68 -4.48
C ALA A 234 51.89 2.33 -4.92
N GLN A 235 51.72 1.79 -6.12
CA GLN A 235 50.40 1.46 -6.67
C GLN A 235 49.67 0.36 -5.88
N ASP A 236 50.43 -0.56 -5.30
CA ASP A 236 49.96 -1.65 -4.44
C ASP A 236 49.87 -1.24 -2.96
N ASP A 237 50.21 0.00 -2.61
CA ASP A 237 50.09 0.49 -1.25
C ASP A 237 48.61 0.76 -0.88
N PRO A 238 48.11 0.18 0.24
CA PRO A 238 46.75 0.41 0.72
C PRO A 238 46.37 1.89 0.90
N ASP A 239 47.32 2.76 1.27
CA ASP A 239 47.05 4.19 1.45
C ASP A 239 46.88 4.94 0.11
N ALA A 240 47.40 4.40 -1.00
CA ALA A 240 47.18 4.91 -2.36
C ALA A 240 45.78 4.55 -2.90
N TYR A 241 45.10 3.58 -2.28
CA TYR A 241 43.81 3.11 -2.73
C TYR A 241 42.65 4.01 -2.28
N ALA A 242 41.76 4.33 -3.22
CA ALA A 242 40.48 4.98 -2.94
C ALA A 242 39.41 3.91 -2.73
N TYR A 243 39.10 3.64 -1.46
CA TYR A 243 38.02 2.76 -1.00
C TYR A 243 36.62 3.37 -1.20
N SER A 244 36.37 4.01 -2.34
CA SER A 244 35.10 4.66 -2.67
C SER A 244 34.06 3.72 -3.30
N GLY A 245 34.38 2.42 -3.43
CA GLY A 245 33.49 1.43 -4.01
C GLY A 245 32.28 1.13 -3.11
N GLY A 246 31.16 0.75 -3.70
CA GLY A 246 29.93 0.42 -2.97
C GLY A 246 30.13 -0.65 -1.88
N LEU A 247 30.93 -1.70 -2.13
CA LEU A 247 31.24 -2.74 -1.14
C LEU A 247 32.08 -2.20 0.01
N CYS A 248 33.04 -1.31 -0.28
CA CYS A 248 33.85 -0.65 0.75
C CYS A 248 33.00 0.20 1.70
N LEU A 249 32.14 1.04 1.12
CA LEU A 249 31.32 2.00 1.87
C LEU A 249 30.19 1.31 2.66
N ALA A 250 29.61 0.24 2.11
CA ALA A 250 28.49 -0.49 2.70
C ALA A 250 28.89 -1.61 3.67
N ASN A 251 30.20 -1.83 3.90
CA ASN A 251 30.64 -2.85 4.84
C ASN A 251 30.01 -2.67 6.23
N GLN A 252 29.68 -3.79 6.87
CA GLN A 252 28.88 -3.89 8.09
C GLN A 252 27.45 -3.32 7.99
N GLY A 253 26.94 -2.90 6.83
CA GLY A 253 25.58 -2.39 6.67
C GLY A 253 24.86 -2.87 5.41
N LEU A 254 24.42 -1.97 4.52
CA LEU A 254 23.53 -2.28 3.40
C LEU A 254 24.00 -1.63 2.08
N LEU A 255 24.26 -2.46 1.08
CA LEU A 255 24.51 -2.05 -0.31
C LEU A 255 23.24 -2.23 -1.14
N GLU A 256 22.68 -1.15 -1.68
CA GLU A 256 21.62 -1.21 -2.69
C GLU A 256 22.24 -1.21 -4.09
N PHE A 257 22.04 -2.28 -4.86
CA PHE A 257 22.38 -2.34 -6.28
C PHE A 257 21.10 -2.26 -7.13
N VAL A 258 20.84 -1.07 -7.66
CA VAL A 258 19.69 -0.80 -8.53
C VAL A 258 19.87 -1.48 -9.88
N GLU A 259 18.86 -2.18 -10.40
CA GLU A 259 18.88 -2.75 -11.75
C GLU A 259 20.15 -3.56 -12.07
N MET A 260 20.61 -4.35 -11.09
CA MET A 260 21.87 -5.10 -11.10
C MET A 260 22.15 -5.85 -12.41
N PHE A 261 21.13 -6.41 -13.05
CA PHE A 261 21.28 -7.21 -14.27
C PHE A 261 21.52 -6.41 -15.57
N LYS A 262 21.48 -5.07 -15.51
CA LYS A 262 21.98 -4.23 -16.61
C LYS A 262 23.50 -4.15 -16.62
N ALA A 263 24.16 -4.43 -15.49
CA ALA A 263 25.61 -4.43 -15.42
C ALA A 263 26.19 -5.67 -16.11
N PRO A 264 27.36 -5.55 -16.77
CA PRO A 264 28.08 -6.71 -17.30
C PRO A 264 28.41 -7.73 -16.20
N ILE A 265 28.36 -9.03 -16.52
CA ILE A 265 28.61 -10.11 -15.53
C ILE A 265 29.95 -9.96 -14.79
N LYS A 266 30.97 -9.42 -15.45
CA LYS A 266 32.30 -9.17 -14.85
C LYS A 266 32.24 -8.22 -13.65
N VAL A 267 31.35 -7.24 -13.70
CA VAL A 267 31.10 -6.28 -12.61
C VAL A 267 30.41 -6.96 -11.43
N LEU A 268 29.67 -8.04 -11.67
CA LEU A 268 28.95 -8.74 -10.62
C LEU A 268 29.83 -9.74 -9.84
N HIS A 269 30.96 -10.19 -10.41
CA HIS A 269 31.81 -11.22 -9.75
C HIS A 269 32.28 -10.86 -8.34
N PRO A 270 32.70 -9.61 -8.03
CA PRO A 270 33.05 -9.23 -6.66
C PRO A 270 31.91 -9.43 -5.65
N LEU A 271 30.65 -9.37 -6.08
CA LEU A 271 29.50 -9.62 -5.19
C LEU A 271 29.47 -11.08 -4.73
N LEU A 272 29.83 -12.03 -5.61
CA LEU A 272 29.86 -13.45 -5.26
C LEU A 272 30.90 -13.75 -4.18
N THR A 273 32.12 -13.22 -4.36
CA THR A 273 33.17 -13.39 -3.35
C THR A 273 32.78 -12.67 -2.06
N ALA A 274 32.23 -11.46 -2.16
CA ALA A 274 31.79 -10.68 -1.01
C ALA A 274 30.73 -11.40 -0.18
N THR A 275 29.71 -12.02 -0.81
CA THR A 275 28.68 -12.75 -0.05
C THR A 275 29.15 -14.14 0.41
N GLN A 276 30.00 -14.83 -0.35
CA GLN A 276 30.43 -16.19 -0.03
C GLN A 276 31.57 -16.25 0.99
N GLU A 277 32.60 -15.44 0.78
CA GLU A 277 33.85 -15.45 1.55
C GLU A 277 33.93 -14.30 2.57
N SER A 278 32.91 -13.43 2.60
CA SER A 278 32.91 -12.20 3.43
C SER A 278 34.10 -11.29 3.13
N ASN A 279 34.60 -11.34 1.89
CA ASN A 279 35.67 -10.48 1.39
C ASN A 279 35.65 -10.37 -0.14
N PHE A 280 36.35 -9.39 -0.69
CA PHE A 280 36.49 -9.22 -2.14
C PHE A 280 37.88 -8.66 -2.49
N LYS A 281 38.30 -8.82 -3.75
CA LYS A 281 39.55 -8.23 -4.25
C LYS A 281 39.30 -6.85 -4.84
N GLY A 282 40.22 -5.92 -4.58
CA GLY A 282 40.26 -4.63 -5.23
C GLY A 282 40.65 -4.73 -6.71
N THR A 283 40.84 -3.58 -7.35
CA THR A 283 41.33 -3.52 -8.75
C THR A 283 42.83 -3.81 -8.89
N GLU A 284 43.58 -3.77 -7.77
CA GLU A 284 45.04 -3.93 -7.74
C GLU A 284 45.47 -5.20 -7.01
N GLY A 285 46.77 -5.52 -7.11
CA GLY A 285 47.38 -6.73 -6.57
C GLY A 285 47.68 -6.75 -5.07
N PHE A 286 46.84 -6.15 -4.22
CA PHE A 286 46.96 -6.26 -2.76
C PHE A 286 45.88 -7.16 -2.16
N GLY A 287 45.97 -7.43 -0.85
CA GLY A 287 45.12 -8.40 -0.13
C GLY A 287 43.62 -8.17 -0.26
N ALA A 288 42.83 -9.18 0.12
CA ALA A 288 41.37 -9.09 0.09
C ALA A 288 40.85 -8.06 1.11
N ILE A 289 39.76 -7.37 0.77
CA ILE A 289 39.08 -6.38 1.59
C ILE A 289 37.87 -7.05 2.25
N PRO A 290 37.69 -6.93 3.58
CA PRO A 290 36.57 -7.55 4.29
C PRO A 290 35.22 -6.94 3.90
N PHE A 291 34.18 -7.77 3.88
CA PHE A 291 32.79 -7.38 3.67
C PHE A 291 31.82 -8.24 4.50
N ASP A 292 31.22 -7.62 5.52
CA ASP A 292 30.19 -8.17 6.40
C ASP A 292 28.83 -7.45 6.21
N GLY A 293 28.62 -6.85 5.03
CA GLY A 293 27.39 -6.13 4.70
C GLY A 293 26.32 -7.02 4.06
N ILE A 294 25.12 -6.47 3.89
CA ILE A 294 24.03 -7.06 3.13
C ILE A 294 24.02 -6.46 1.73
N VAL A 295 23.87 -7.30 0.71
CA VAL A 295 23.63 -6.85 -0.67
C VAL A 295 22.14 -6.99 -0.99
N LEU A 296 21.51 -5.87 -1.33
CA LEU A 296 20.13 -5.77 -1.76
C LEU A 296 20.10 -5.35 -3.23
N ALA A 297 19.49 -6.16 -4.08
CA ALA A 297 19.28 -5.85 -5.48
C ALA A 297 17.77 -5.79 -5.80
N HIS A 298 17.41 -5.04 -6.84
CA HIS A 298 16.04 -5.07 -7.37
C HIS A 298 16.03 -4.81 -8.86
N SER A 299 15.12 -5.45 -9.58
CA SER A 299 15.00 -5.29 -11.03
C SER A 299 13.59 -5.67 -11.53
N ASN A 300 13.34 -5.53 -12.83
CA ASN A 300 12.07 -5.91 -13.45
C ASN A 300 12.06 -7.38 -13.93
N GLU A 301 10.87 -7.87 -14.29
CA GLU A 301 10.68 -9.27 -14.70
C GLU A 301 11.36 -9.61 -16.03
N SER A 302 11.41 -8.67 -16.98
CA SER A 302 12.10 -8.87 -18.26
C SER A 302 13.60 -9.08 -18.08
N GLU A 303 14.24 -8.27 -17.23
CA GLU A 303 15.66 -8.38 -16.88
C GLU A 303 15.95 -9.70 -16.19
N TRP A 304 15.12 -10.09 -15.22
CA TRP A 304 15.26 -11.37 -14.55
C TRP A 304 15.16 -12.55 -15.52
N LYS A 305 14.16 -12.55 -16.42
CA LYS A 305 13.99 -13.60 -17.43
C LYS A 305 15.20 -13.67 -18.37
N ALA A 306 15.68 -12.53 -18.85
CA ALA A 306 16.88 -12.46 -19.69
C ALA A 306 18.12 -12.98 -18.96
N PHE A 307 18.31 -12.57 -17.70
CA PHE A 307 19.43 -12.99 -16.87
C PHE A 307 19.41 -14.49 -16.57
N ARG A 308 18.24 -15.03 -16.17
CA ARG A 308 18.06 -16.45 -15.84
C ARG A 308 18.23 -17.38 -17.05
N ASN A 309 17.82 -16.94 -18.23
CA ASN A 309 17.93 -17.74 -19.45
C ASN A 309 19.38 -17.83 -19.98
N ASN A 310 20.29 -17.00 -19.49
CA ASN A 310 21.69 -17.02 -19.89
C ASN A 310 22.49 -18.00 -19.03
N LYS A 311 22.98 -19.09 -19.64
CA LYS A 311 23.75 -20.15 -18.94
C LYS A 311 25.03 -19.65 -18.27
N ASN A 312 25.63 -18.56 -18.74
CA ASN A 312 26.82 -17.99 -18.11
C ASN A 312 26.54 -17.43 -16.70
N ASN A 313 25.27 -17.19 -16.38
CA ASN A 313 24.83 -16.62 -15.10
C ASN A 313 24.42 -17.67 -14.06
N GLU A 314 24.52 -18.97 -14.38
CA GLU A 314 24.02 -20.05 -13.51
C GLU A 314 24.58 -19.98 -12.09
N ALA A 315 25.88 -19.68 -11.94
CA ALA A 315 26.53 -19.52 -10.64
C ALA A 315 25.95 -18.38 -9.77
N PHE A 316 25.30 -17.38 -10.36
CA PHE A 316 24.62 -16.30 -9.63
C PHE A 316 23.24 -16.72 -9.13
N LEU A 317 22.56 -17.65 -9.80
CA LEU A 317 21.17 -17.99 -9.47
C LEU A 317 21.05 -18.59 -8.07
N ASP A 318 21.99 -19.45 -7.67
CA ASP A 318 22.02 -20.06 -6.33
C ASP A 318 22.38 -19.06 -5.21
N ARG A 319 22.92 -17.90 -5.59
CA ARG A 319 23.36 -16.83 -4.68
C ARG A 319 22.32 -15.73 -4.51
N ILE A 320 21.11 -15.92 -5.03
CA ILE A 320 20.05 -14.92 -5.00
C ILE A 320 18.86 -15.44 -4.19
N TYR A 321 18.49 -14.71 -3.15
CA TYR A 321 17.23 -14.91 -2.43
C TYR A 321 16.14 -14.04 -3.07
N ILE A 322 15.23 -14.65 -3.82
CA ILE A 322 14.19 -13.93 -4.57
C ILE A 322 12.99 -13.66 -3.69
N VAL A 323 12.62 -12.38 -3.55
CA VAL A 323 11.34 -11.95 -2.98
C VAL A 323 10.50 -11.31 -4.08
N LYS A 324 9.34 -11.91 -4.37
CA LYS A 324 8.39 -11.35 -5.33
C LYS A 324 7.60 -10.20 -4.68
N VAL A 325 7.50 -9.09 -5.41
CA VAL A 325 6.84 -7.86 -5.01
C VAL A 325 5.81 -7.49 -6.08
N PRO A 326 4.66 -8.20 -6.14
CA PRO A 326 3.60 -7.91 -7.10
C PRO A 326 2.89 -6.59 -6.76
N TYR A 327 2.10 -6.08 -7.70
CA TYR A 327 1.15 -5.01 -7.40
C TYR A 327 0.09 -5.47 -6.39
N CYS A 328 -0.50 -4.52 -5.66
CA CYS A 328 -1.62 -4.81 -4.78
C CYS A 328 -2.82 -5.29 -5.62
N LEU A 329 -3.41 -6.40 -5.18
CA LEU A 329 -4.58 -7.05 -5.80
C LEU A 329 -5.87 -6.83 -5.00
N ARG A 330 -5.81 -5.99 -3.95
CA ARG A 330 -6.95 -5.69 -3.06
C ARG A 330 -7.34 -4.24 -3.24
N ALA A 331 -8.57 -4.00 -3.69
CA ALA A 331 -9.05 -2.67 -4.00
C ALA A 331 -9.00 -1.74 -2.78
N SER A 332 -9.39 -2.22 -1.60
CA SER A 332 -9.36 -1.42 -0.37
C SER A 332 -7.93 -1.02 0.05
N GLU A 333 -6.94 -1.89 -0.20
CA GLU A 333 -5.54 -1.59 0.11
C GLU A 333 -4.92 -0.65 -0.93
N GLU A 334 -5.31 -0.77 -2.20
CA GLU A 334 -4.92 0.17 -3.26
C GLU A 334 -5.47 1.57 -3.00
N ILE A 335 -6.68 1.71 -2.45
CA ILE A 335 -7.24 3.02 -2.04
C ILE A 335 -6.31 3.70 -1.03
N LYS A 336 -5.82 2.96 -0.02
CA LYS A 336 -4.90 3.50 1.00
C LYS A 336 -3.57 3.95 0.40
N ILE A 337 -3.09 3.28 -0.65
CA ILE A 337 -1.91 3.72 -1.41
C ILE A 337 -2.18 5.09 -2.05
N TYR A 338 -3.34 5.29 -2.67
CA TYR A 338 -3.72 6.57 -3.27
C TYR A 338 -3.96 7.66 -2.26
N GLU A 339 -4.63 7.37 -1.14
CA GLU A 339 -4.81 8.30 -0.02
C GLU A 339 -3.47 8.77 0.54
N LYS A 340 -2.52 7.86 0.73
CA LYS A 340 -1.14 8.19 1.14
C LYS A 340 -0.48 9.15 0.15
N LEU A 341 -0.59 8.88 -1.14
CA LEU A 341 -0.01 9.73 -2.19
C LEU A 341 -0.63 11.12 -2.23
N VAL A 342 -1.96 11.22 -2.16
CA VAL A 342 -2.69 12.49 -2.13
C VAL A 342 -2.35 13.29 -0.87
N ARG A 343 -2.31 12.64 0.30
CA ARG A 343 -1.96 13.27 1.58
C ARG A 343 -0.56 13.91 1.58
N ASN A 344 0.38 13.31 0.85
CA ASN A 344 1.75 13.81 0.72
C ASN A 344 1.92 14.85 -0.40
N SER A 345 0.83 15.33 -0.99
CA SER A 345 0.83 16.31 -2.08
C SER A 345 0.10 17.60 -1.71
N SER A 346 0.20 18.64 -2.55
CA SER A 346 -0.59 19.87 -2.41
C SER A 346 -2.10 19.64 -2.56
N LEU A 347 -2.51 18.48 -3.08
CA LEU A 347 -3.91 18.08 -3.26
C LEU A 347 -4.56 17.54 -1.98
N ALA A 348 -3.83 17.44 -0.87
CA ALA A 348 -4.34 16.86 0.38
C ALA A 348 -5.60 17.54 0.92
N LYS A 349 -5.81 18.83 0.62
CA LYS A 349 -7.00 19.61 1.02
C LYS A 349 -8.02 19.79 -0.11
N ALA A 350 -7.70 19.33 -1.32
CA ALA A 350 -8.58 19.49 -2.48
C ALA A 350 -9.81 18.57 -2.34
N PRO A 351 -11.02 19.04 -2.64
CA PRO A 351 -12.22 18.20 -2.61
C PRO A 351 -12.09 16.97 -3.52
N CYS A 352 -12.38 15.80 -2.98
CA CYS A 352 -12.37 14.53 -3.70
C CYS A 352 -13.72 13.85 -3.50
N ALA A 353 -14.53 13.79 -4.57
CA ALA A 353 -15.85 13.21 -4.50
C ALA A 353 -15.78 11.72 -4.09
N PRO A 354 -16.69 11.26 -3.23
CA PRO A 354 -16.79 9.86 -2.85
C PRO A 354 -16.80 8.91 -4.04
N GLY A 355 -16.08 7.81 -3.92
CA GLY A 355 -15.98 6.80 -4.98
C GLY A 355 -14.88 7.06 -6.02
N THR A 356 -14.26 8.24 -6.07
CA THR A 356 -13.22 8.55 -7.08
C THR A 356 -11.99 7.65 -6.92
N LEU A 357 -11.38 7.64 -5.73
CA LEU A 357 -10.20 6.79 -5.46
C LEU A 357 -10.55 5.29 -5.53
N ARG A 358 -11.76 4.93 -5.09
CA ARG A 358 -12.29 3.55 -5.18
C ARG A 358 -12.38 3.08 -6.62
N MET A 359 -12.94 3.89 -7.52
CA MET A 359 -13.05 3.56 -8.94
C MET A 359 -11.67 3.39 -9.60
N MET A 360 -10.73 4.29 -9.29
CA MET A 360 -9.35 4.15 -9.78
C MET A 360 -8.69 2.87 -9.26
N ALA A 361 -8.89 2.55 -7.97
CA ALA A 361 -8.36 1.34 -7.35
C ALA A 361 -8.95 0.08 -7.99
N GLN A 362 -10.27 0.04 -8.20
CA GLN A 362 -10.94 -1.07 -8.87
C GLN A 362 -10.41 -1.27 -10.28
N LEU A 363 -10.30 -0.21 -11.09
CA LEU A 363 -9.72 -0.33 -12.43
C LEU A 363 -8.29 -0.89 -12.37
N SER A 364 -7.46 -0.34 -11.48
CA SER A 364 -6.06 -0.77 -11.34
C SER A 364 -5.97 -2.25 -11.00
N VAL A 365 -6.75 -2.73 -10.03
CA VAL A 365 -6.78 -4.15 -9.65
C VAL A 365 -7.33 -5.02 -10.77
N LEU A 366 -8.41 -4.62 -11.46
CA LEU A 366 -8.95 -5.36 -12.60
C LEU A 366 -7.91 -5.57 -13.70
N THR A 367 -7.05 -4.58 -13.97
CA THR A 367 -5.98 -4.71 -14.96
C THR A 367 -4.83 -5.64 -14.54
N ARG A 368 -4.71 -5.94 -13.24
CA ARG A 368 -3.63 -6.75 -12.63
C ARG A 368 -4.02 -8.21 -12.39
N LEU A 369 -5.32 -8.49 -12.37
CA LEU A 369 -5.87 -9.82 -12.19
C LEU A 369 -5.83 -10.60 -13.50
N LYS A 370 -5.43 -11.88 -13.42
CA LYS A 370 -5.60 -12.80 -14.54
C LYS A 370 -7.07 -13.18 -14.68
N GLU A 371 -7.54 -13.28 -15.92
CA GLU A 371 -8.93 -13.64 -16.21
C GLU A 371 -9.25 -15.05 -15.71
N PRO A 372 -10.32 -15.21 -14.90
CA PRO A 372 -10.79 -16.52 -14.50
C PRO A 372 -11.66 -17.15 -15.59
N GLU A 373 -11.61 -18.48 -15.75
CA GLU A 373 -12.40 -19.20 -16.77
C GLU A 373 -13.90 -19.24 -16.46
N ASN A 374 -14.26 -19.34 -15.17
CA ASN A 374 -15.61 -19.72 -14.75
C ASN A 374 -16.47 -18.57 -14.17
N SER A 375 -15.90 -17.38 -13.98
CA SER A 375 -16.55 -16.26 -13.28
C SER A 375 -16.15 -14.92 -13.91
N SER A 376 -16.79 -13.82 -13.50
CA SER A 376 -16.33 -12.49 -13.94
C SER A 376 -15.02 -12.08 -13.24
N THR A 377 -14.17 -11.31 -13.91
CA THR A 377 -12.95 -10.71 -13.30
C THR A 377 -13.30 -9.78 -12.15
N PHE A 378 -14.48 -9.15 -12.19
CA PHE A 378 -14.94 -8.30 -11.10
C PHE A 378 -15.30 -9.12 -9.85
N SER A 379 -15.98 -10.26 -10.00
CA SER A 379 -16.25 -11.18 -8.88
C SER A 379 -14.95 -11.63 -8.22
N LYS A 380 -13.93 -11.95 -9.04
CA LYS A 380 -12.59 -12.28 -8.54
C LYS A 380 -11.97 -11.13 -7.74
N MET A 381 -12.06 -9.88 -8.22
CA MET A 381 -11.59 -8.71 -7.48
C MET A 381 -12.25 -8.56 -6.10
N GLN A 382 -13.57 -8.72 -6.04
CA GLN A 382 -14.32 -8.63 -4.78
C GLN A 382 -13.92 -9.73 -3.79
N VAL A 383 -13.72 -10.97 -4.28
CA VAL A 383 -13.22 -12.08 -3.44
C VAL A 383 -11.84 -11.79 -2.89
N TYR A 384 -10.94 -11.21 -3.70
CA TYR A 384 -9.60 -10.82 -3.23
C TYR A 384 -9.68 -9.73 -2.16
N ASP A 385 -10.65 -8.82 -2.26
CA ASP A 385 -10.90 -7.79 -1.26
C ASP A 385 -11.63 -8.31 0.00
N GLY A 386 -11.94 -9.61 0.07
CA GLY A 386 -12.55 -10.28 1.23
C GLY A 386 -14.08 -10.16 1.29
N GLU A 387 -14.73 -9.83 0.17
CA GLU A 387 -16.20 -9.81 0.07
C GLU A 387 -16.77 -11.24 -0.05
N ASN A 388 -17.98 -11.44 0.49
CA ASN A 388 -18.70 -12.71 0.36
C ASN A 388 -19.68 -12.64 -0.81
N LEU A 389 -19.44 -13.44 -1.85
CA LEU A 389 -20.26 -13.43 -3.07
C LEU A 389 -21.23 -14.61 -3.17
N LYS A 390 -21.38 -15.44 -2.13
CA LYS A 390 -22.23 -16.63 -2.19
C LYS A 390 -23.68 -16.35 -2.62
N ASP A 391 -24.22 -15.20 -2.22
CA ASP A 391 -25.60 -14.82 -2.51
C ASP A 391 -25.75 -14.02 -3.82
N THR A 392 -24.67 -13.40 -4.30
CA THR A 392 -24.67 -12.51 -5.48
C THR A 392 -24.16 -13.17 -6.74
N ASP A 393 -23.16 -14.06 -6.64
CA ASP A 393 -22.57 -14.76 -7.77
C ASP A 393 -22.19 -16.21 -7.37
N PRO A 394 -23.06 -17.19 -7.64
CA PRO A 394 -22.81 -18.60 -7.32
C PRO A 394 -21.62 -19.21 -8.07
N LYS A 395 -21.14 -18.57 -9.14
CA LYS A 395 -19.97 -19.04 -9.92
C LYS A 395 -18.65 -18.57 -9.32
N ALA A 396 -18.66 -17.65 -8.37
CA ALA A 396 -17.46 -17.16 -7.71
C ALA A 396 -16.76 -18.29 -6.94
N LYS A 397 -15.44 -18.39 -7.10
CA LYS A 397 -14.60 -19.38 -6.43
C LYS A 397 -13.97 -18.85 -5.14
N SER A 398 -13.40 -19.75 -4.35
CA SER A 398 -12.62 -19.36 -3.18
C SER A 398 -11.34 -18.61 -3.58
N ILE A 399 -10.80 -17.79 -2.66
CA ILE A 399 -9.55 -17.05 -2.92
C ILE A 399 -8.37 -18.00 -3.22
N GLN A 400 -8.33 -19.16 -2.58
CA GLN A 400 -7.27 -20.15 -2.79
C GLN A 400 -7.34 -20.74 -4.20
N GLU A 401 -8.52 -21.17 -4.65
CA GLU A 401 -8.70 -21.66 -6.02
C GLU A 401 -8.27 -20.61 -7.04
N TYR A 402 -8.68 -19.36 -6.87
CA TYR A 402 -8.27 -18.29 -7.79
C TYR A 402 -6.75 -18.08 -7.84
N ARG A 403 -6.06 -18.15 -6.69
CA ARG A 403 -4.60 -18.07 -6.62
C ARG A 403 -3.94 -19.26 -7.31
N ASP A 404 -4.47 -20.46 -7.11
CA ASP A 404 -3.95 -21.68 -7.72
C ASP A 404 -4.08 -21.63 -9.25
N TYR A 405 -5.22 -21.14 -9.78
CA TYR A 405 -5.42 -20.96 -11.22
C TYR A 405 -4.56 -19.84 -11.81
N ALA A 406 -4.40 -18.72 -11.11
CA ALA A 406 -3.64 -17.58 -11.61
C ALA A 406 -2.11 -17.84 -11.59
N GLY A 407 -1.66 -18.69 -10.67
CA GLY A 407 -0.26 -19.03 -10.48
C GLY A 407 0.59 -17.90 -9.91
N VAL A 408 1.90 -18.09 -9.91
CA VAL A 408 2.88 -17.27 -9.19
C VAL A 408 3.16 -15.88 -9.77
N ASP A 409 2.59 -15.56 -10.93
CA ASP A 409 2.84 -14.30 -11.67
C ASP A 409 1.61 -13.37 -11.67
N GLU A 410 0.59 -13.68 -10.86
CA GLU A 410 -0.54 -12.77 -10.68
C GLU A 410 -0.10 -11.46 -10.03
N GLY A 411 -0.58 -10.32 -10.54
CA GLY A 411 -0.16 -9.00 -10.07
C GLY A 411 1.21 -8.55 -10.55
N MET A 412 1.88 -9.30 -11.43
CA MET A 412 3.15 -8.90 -12.06
C MET A 412 2.97 -8.05 -13.33
N SER A 413 1.74 -7.88 -13.80
CA SER A 413 1.38 -7.07 -14.97
C SER A 413 0.18 -6.15 -14.67
N GLY A 414 -0.17 -5.28 -15.61
CA GLY A 414 -1.28 -4.33 -15.50
C GLY A 414 -0.83 -2.91 -15.18
N VAL A 415 -1.79 -2.07 -14.80
CA VAL A 415 -1.59 -0.64 -14.56
C VAL A 415 -0.73 -0.40 -13.32
N SER A 416 0.37 0.33 -13.49
CA SER A 416 1.27 0.72 -12.41
C SER A 416 0.65 1.79 -11.50
N THR A 417 1.10 1.82 -10.24
CA THR A 417 0.76 2.90 -9.29
C THR A 417 1.16 4.28 -9.82
N ARG A 418 2.23 4.37 -10.62
CA ARG A 418 2.68 5.63 -11.24
C ARG A 418 1.70 6.11 -12.31
N PHE A 419 1.16 5.18 -13.13
CA PHE A 419 0.11 5.51 -14.09
C PHE A 419 -1.13 6.01 -13.36
N ALA A 420 -1.60 5.29 -12.35
CA ALA A 420 -2.75 5.70 -11.55
C ALA A 420 -2.58 7.08 -10.92
N PHE A 421 -1.39 7.38 -10.38
CA PHE A 421 -1.10 8.69 -9.81
C PHE A 421 -1.12 9.81 -10.85
N LYS A 422 -0.59 9.58 -12.06
CA LYS A 422 -0.70 10.54 -13.18
C LYS A 422 -2.17 10.80 -13.53
N ILE A 423 -3.00 9.76 -13.56
CA ILE A 423 -4.45 9.90 -13.79
C ILE A 423 -5.09 10.74 -12.69
N ILE A 424 -4.91 10.36 -11.42
CA ILE A 424 -5.49 11.09 -10.28
C ILE A 424 -5.09 12.57 -10.34
N SER A 425 -3.81 12.86 -10.57
CA SER A 425 -3.32 14.24 -10.71
C SER A 425 -4.00 14.99 -11.86
N LYS A 426 -4.18 14.36 -13.03
CA LYS A 426 -4.92 14.95 -14.16
C LYS A 426 -6.38 15.19 -13.84
N VAL A 427 -7.03 14.30 -13.09
CA VAL A 427 -8.44 14.44 -12.70
C VAL A 427 -8.63 15.62 -11.75
N PHE A 428 -7.75 15.76 -10.74
CA PHE A 428 -7.79 16.92 -9.83
C PHE A 428 -7.60 18.26 -10.55
N ASN A 429 -6.83 18.27 -11.65
CA ASN A 429 -6.54 19.47 -12.44
C ASN A 429 -7.32 19.51 -13.77
N PHE A 430 -8.40 18.74 -13.89
CA PHE A 430 -9.17 18.67 -15.13
C PHE A 430 -9.97 19.95 -15.37
N ASP A 431 -10.54 20.51 -14.30
CA ASP A 431 -11.34 21.72 -14.36
C ASP A 431 -10.45 22.96 -14.18
N SER A 432 -10.64 23.98 -15.02
CA SER A 432 -9.88 25.23 -14.96
C SER A 432 -10.31 26.15 -13.81
N THR A 433 -11.48 25.91 -13.23
CA THR A 433 -12.10 26.78 -12.21
C THR A 433 -11.97 26.24 -10.78
N GLU A 434 -11.84 24.93 -10.61
CA GLU A 434 -11.66 24.29 -9.30
C GLU A 434 -10.66 23.14 -9.36
N VAL A 435 -9.85 23.00 -8.31
CA VAL A 435 -8.96 21.83 -8.13
C VAL A 435 -9.74 20.79 -7.32
N ALA A 436 -10.39 19.86 -8.01
CA ALA A 436 -11.22 18.85 -7.39
C ALA A 436 -11.31 17.58 -8.26
N ALA A 437 -11.46 16.42 -7.63
CA ALA A 437 -11.57 15.14 -8.34
C ALA A 437 -12.98 14.55 -8.22
N ASN A 438 -13.49 14.00 -9.33
CA ASN A 438 -14.76 13.28 -9.35
C ASN A 438 -14.75 12.07 -10.30
N PRO A 439 -15.65 11.09 -10.11
CA PRO A 439 -15.64 9.84 -10.90
C PRO A 439 -15.97 10.03 -12.39
N VAL A 440 -16.75 11.05 -12.75
CA VAL A 440 -17.11 11.31 -14.16
C VAL A 440 -15.90 11.83 -14.94
N HIS A 441 -15.18 12.82 -14.39
CA HIS A 441 -13.91 13.27 -14.94
C HIS A 441 -12.88 12.14 -14.95
N LEU A 442 -12.85 11.30 -13.92
CA LEU A 442 -11.97 10.14 -13.86
C LEU A 442 -12.19 9.18 -15.03
N MET A 443 -13.44 8.77 -15.31
CA MET A 443 -13.75 7.89 -16.44
C MET A 443 -13.31 8.52 -17.77
N TYR A 444 -13.59 9.80 -17.98
CA TYR A 444 -13.19 10.50 -19.21
C TYR A 444 -11.66 10.59 -19.38
N VAL A 445 -10.93 10.97 -18.32
CA VAL A 445 -9.47 11.07 -18.34
C VAL A 445 -8.84 9.70 -18.54
N LEU A 446 -9.42 8.65 -17.97
CA LEU A 446 -8.97 7.27 -18.17
C LEU A 446 -9.12 6.82 -19.62
N GLU A 447 -10.30 7.01 -20.23
CA GLU A 447 -10.53 6.67 -21.64
C GLU A 447 -9.49 7.36 -22.54
N GLN A 448 -9.30 8.67 -22.38
CA GLN A 448 -8.30 9.41 -23.15
C GLN A 448 -6.87 8.95 -22.91
N GLN A 449 -6.51 8.62 -21.67
CA GLN A 449 -5.14 8.21 -21.36
C GLN A 449 -4.85 6.80 -21.86
N ILE A 450 -5.83 5.89 -21.81
CA ILE A 450 -5.69 4.53 -22.34
C ILE A 450 -5.43 4.56 -23.84
N GLU A 451 -6.18 5.37 -24.60
CA GLU A 451 -5.95 5.58 -26.05
C GLU A 451 -4.56 6.18 -26.34
N ARG A 452 -4.10 7.13 -25.50
CA ARG A 452 -2.79 7.77 -25.67
C ARG A 452 -1.60 6.88 -25.32
N GLU A 453 -1.78 5.90 -24.44
CA GLU A 453 -0.72 5.00 -24.01
C GLU A 453 -0.36 3.97 -25.10
N GLN A 454 -1.16 3.87 -26.16
CA GLN A 454 -0.95 2.96 -27.30
C GLN A 454 -0.75 1.51 -26.85
N PHE A 455 -1.64 1.02 -25.99
CA PHE A 455 -1.65 -0.38 -25.61
C PHE A 455 -1.91 -1.29 -26.84
N PRO A 456 -1.55 -2.59 -26.78
CA PRO A 456 -2.02 -3.53 -27.78
C PRO A 456 -3.56 -3.44 -27.93
N PRO A 457 -4.11 -3.49 -29.16
CA PRO A 457 -5.54 -3.24 -29.40
C PRO A 457 -6.49 -4.05 -28.52
N GLU A 458 -6.16 -5.32 -28.25
CA GLU A 458 -6.93 -6.19 -27.36
C GLU A 458 -6.92 -5.70 -25.90
N THR A 459 -5.77 -5.21 -25.42
CA THR A 459 -5.62 -4.69 -24.05
C THR A 459 -6.33 -3.35 -23.90
N GLU A 460 -6.24 -2.49 -24.91
CA GLU A 460 -6.94 -1.21 -24.94
C GLU A 460 -8.45 -1.40 -24.87
N GLN A 461 -9.02 -2.24 -25.75
CA GLN A 461 -10.44 -2.56 -25.77
C GLN A 461 -10.91 -3.14 -24.44
N LYS A 462 -10.11 -4.03 -23.84
CA LYS A 462 -10.39 -4.64 -22.54
C LYS A 462 -10.40 -3.63 -21.39
N TYR A 463 -9.46 -2.68 -21.37
CA TYR A 463 -9.45 -1.65 -20.32
C TYR A 463 -10.61 -0.67 -20.49
N ILE A 464 -10.96 -0.32 -21.73
CA ILE A 464 -12.15 0.50 -22.03
C ILE A 464 -13.43 -0.24 -21.64
N SER A 465 -13.54 -1.54 -21.89
CA SER A 465 -14.72 -2.33 -21.48
C SER A 465 -14.87 -2.40 -19.97
N TYR A 466 -13.77 -2.49 -19.20
CA TYR A 466 -13.84 -2.38 -17.74
C TYR A 466 -14.43 -1.06 -17.27
N ILE A 467 -14.11 0.04 -17.94
CA ILE A 467 -14.68 1.36 -17.60
C ILE A 467 -16.18 1.40 -17.96
N LYS A 468 -16.54 1.06 -19.21
CA LYS A 468 -17.89 1.26 -19.75
C LYS A 468 -18.90 0.21 -19.29
N GLU A 469 -18.49 -1.05 -19.16
CA GLU A 469 -19.40 -2.17 -18.88
C GLU A 469 -19.42 -2.57 -17.40
N LEU A 470 -18.32 -2.36 -16.66
CA LEU A 470 -18.24 -2.77 -15.24
C LEU A 470 -18.33 -1.60 -14.26
N LEU A 471 -17.54 -0.55 -14.47
CA LEU A 471 -17.41 0.55 -13.49
C LEU A 471 -18.52 1.59 -13.66
N ALA A 472 -18.81 2.04 -14.88
CA ALA A 472 -19.81 3.07 -15.14
C ALA A 472 -21.23 2.67 -14.70
N PRO A 473 -21.75 1.45 -15.01
CA PRO A 473 -23.09 1.06 -14.59
C PRO A 473 -23.22 0.92 -13.08
N ARG A 474 -22.19 0.36 -12.42
CA ARG A 474 -22.16 0.24 -10.95
C ARG A 474 -22.06 1.60 -10.26
N TYR A 475 -21.30 2.53 -10.84
CA TYR A 475 -21.26 3.89 -10.33
C TYR A 475 -22.59 4.61 -10.53
N ALA A 476 -23.30 4.37 -11.64
CA ALA A 476 -24.65 4.90 -11.86
C ALA A 476 -25.64 4.40 -10.79
N GLU A 477 -25.56 3.13 -10.40
CA GLU A 477 -26.36 2.59 -9.29
C GLU A 477 -25.99 3.25 -7.95
N PHE A 478 -24.69 3.38 -7.67
CA PHE A 478 -24.19 4.02 -6.44
C PHE A 478 -24.63 5.48 -6.33
N ILE A 479 -24.38 6.29 -7.36
CA ILE A 479 -24.75 7.71 -7.34
C ILE A 479 -26.27 7.89 -7.37
N GLY A 480 -27.01 7.00 -8.01
CA GLY A 480 -28.46 6.97 -7.96
C GLY A 480 -28.97 6.83 -6.53
N LYS A 481 -28.44 5.87 -5.77
CA LYS A 481 -28.77 5.69 -4.34
C LYS A 481 -28.37 6.92 -3.52
N GLU A 482 -27.21 7.50 -3.76
CA GLU A 482 -26.75 8.71 -3.06
C GLU A 482 -27.66 9.92 -3.30
N ILE A 483 -28.01 10.19 -4.56
CA ILE A 483 -28.92 11.27 -4.96
C ILE A 483 -30.30 11.05 -4.34
N GLN A 484 -30.84 9.84 -4.43
CA GLN A 484 -32.14 9.52 -3.86
C GLN A 484 -32.15 9.66 -2.33
N THR A 485 -31.10 9.22 -1.65
CA THR A 485 -30.97 9.34 -0.20
C THR A 485 -30.89 10.81 0.23
N ALA A 486 -30.06 11.60 -0.44
CA ALA A 486 -29.93 13.04 -0.16
C ALA A 486 -31.25 13.80 -0.40
N TYR A 487 -32.03 13.35 -1.40
CA TYR A 487 -33.37 13.86 -1.65
C TYR A 487 -34.40 13.43 -0.58
N LEU A 488 -34.40 12.17 -0.15
CA LEU A 488 -35.35 11.71 0.88
C LEU A 488 -35.16 12.45 2.20
N GLU A 489 -33.92 12.71 2.57
CA GLU A 489 -33.61 13.46 3.78
C GLU A 489 -34.20 14.89 3.72
N SER A 490 -34.42 15.49 2.53
CA SER A 490 -34.97 16.87 2.41
C SER A 490 -36.49 16.86 2.44
N TYR A 491 -37.08 15.67 2.39
CA TYR A 491 -38.51 15.43 2.26
C TYR A 491 -39.07 14.77 3.53
N SER A 492 -38.67 15.23 4.72
CA SER A 492 -39.24 14.75 5.99
C SER A 492 -40.77 14.95 6.04
N GLU A 493 -41.28 16.08 5.55
CA GLU A 493 -42.71 16.38 5.46
C GLU A 493 -43.45 15.52 4.42
N TYR A 494 -42.82 15.18 3.30
CA TYR A 494 -43.44 14.32 2.30
C TYR A 494 -43.48 12.86 2.74
N GLY A 495 -42.40 12.38 3.38
CA GLY A 495 -42.40 11.08 4.08
C GLY A 495 -43.50 11.00 5.11
N GLN A 496 -43.68 12.09 5.86
CA GLN A 496 -44.77 12.22 6.82
C GLN A 496 -46.15 12.24 6.15
N ASN A 497 -46.32 12.94 5.03
CA ASN A 497 -47.59 12.98 4.31
C ASN A 497 -47.99 11.61 3.74
N ILE A 498 -47.04 10.86 3.15
CA ILE A 498 -47.32 9.48 2.69
C ILE A 498 -47.65 8.58 3.88
N PHE A 499 -46.92 8.71 4.98
CA PHE A 499 -47.18 7.96 6.22
C PHE A 499 -48.58 8.24 6.76
N ASP A 500 -48.95 9.52 6.88
CA ASP A 500 -50.24 9.94 7.43
C ASP A 500 -51.41 9.52 6.52
N ARG A 501 -51.26 9.63 5.20
CA ARG A 501 -52.25 9.12 4.23
C ARG A 501 -52.38 7.61 4.31
N TYR A 502 -51.26 6.88 4.36
CA TYR A 502 -51.26 5.43 4.44
C TYR A 502 -51.97 4.94 5.70
N VAL A 503 -51.67 5.53 6.86
CA VAL A 503 -52.33 5.19 8.13
C VAL A 503 -53.82 5.45 8.07
N THR A 504 -54.22 6.60 7.51
CA THR A 504 -55.63 6.95 7.36
C THR A 504 -56.35 5.95 6.45
N TYR A 505 -55.83 5.70 5.25
CA TYR A 505 -56.43 4.74 4.32
C TYR A 505 -56.48 3.32 4.88
N ALA A 506 -55.44 2.89 5.60
CA ALA A 506 -55.40 1.59 6.25
C ALA A 506 -56.46 1.47 7.35
N ASP A 507 -56.67 2.51 8.16
CA ASP A 507 -57.68 2.54 9.21
C ASP A 507 -59.11 2.44 8.63
N TYR A 508 -59.45 3.27 7.63
CA TYR A 508 -60.75 3.20 6.95
C TYR A 508 -60.97 1.85 6.24
N TRP A 509 -59.92 1.27 5.65
CA TRP A 509 -60.00 -0.05 5.03
C TRP A 509 -60.20 -1.20 6.03
N ILE A 510 -59.63 -1.10 7.23
CA ILE A 510 -59.84 -2.07 8.33
C ILE A 510 -61.25 -1.95 8.89
N GLN A 511 -61.74 -0.72 9.08
CA GLN A 511 -63.06 -0.43 9.63
C GLN A 511 -64.21 -0.63 8.64
N ASP A 512 -63.91 -0.94 7.37
CA ASP A 512 -64.87 -1.12 6.28
C ASP A 512 -65.76 0.11 6.06
N GLN A 513 -65.16 1.30 6.17
CA GLN A 513 -65.83 2.59 6.00
C GLN A 513 -65.36 3.26 4.71
N GLU A 514 -66.25 4.03 4.09
CA GLU A 514 -65.91 4.88 2.95
C GLU A 514 -65.09 6.08 3.42
N PHE A 515 -63.99 6.35 2.74
CA PHE A 515 -63.18 7.54 2.99
C PHE A 515 -63.56 8.62 2.00
N ARG A 516 -63.91 9.81 2.50
CA ARG A 516 -64.14 10.99 1.67
C ARG A 516 -62.96 11.94 1.81
N ASP A 517 -62.27 12.17 0.70
CA ASP A 517 -61.16 13.11 0.66
C ASP A 517 -61.69 14.55 0.81
N VAL A 518 -61.08 15.28 1.74
CA VAL A 518 -61.54 16.62 2.13
C VAL A 518 -61.10 17.67 1.10
N ASP A 519 -60.03 17.40 0.36
CA ASP A 519 -59.43 18.31 -0.61
C ASP A 519 -59.99 18.09 -2.02
N THR A 520 -60.24 16.83 -2.42
CA THR A 520 -60.77 16.50 -3.76
C THR A 520 -62.27 16.22 -3.78
N GLY A 521 -62.87 15.90 -2.63
CA GLY A 521 -64.28 15.50 -2.54
C GLY A 521 -64.57 14.09 -3.08
N GLU A 522 -63.56 13.35 -3.54
CA GLU A 522 -63.69 11.97 -4.01
C GLU A 522 -64.04 11.02 -2.85
N VAL A 523 -64.90 10.05 -3.14
CA VAL A 523 -65.27 8.98 -2.20
C VAL A 523 -64.55 7.72 -2.62
N PHE A 524 -63.70 7.22 -1.74
CA PHE A 524 -62.97 5.98 -1.91
C PHE A 524 -63.74 4.85 -1.22
N ASP A 525 -64.22 3.90 -2.03
CA ASP A 525 -64.76 2.65 -1.54
C ASP A 525 -63.62 1.71 -1.08
N ARG A 526 -63.99 0.60 -0.42
CA ARG A 526 -63.00 -0.36 0.11
C ARG A 526 -62.06 -0.90 -0.98
N ALA A 527 -62.56 -1.09 -2.20
CA ALA A 527 -61.77 -1.60 -3.33
C ALA A 527 -60.75 -0.56 -3.80
N SER A 528 -61.14 0.71 -3.89
CA SER A 528 -60.27 1.84 -4.26
C SER A 528 -59.22 2.12 -3.20
N LEU A 529 -59.57 2.08 -1.91
CA LEU A 529 -58.61 2.16 -0.81
C LEU A 529 -57.58 1.03 -0.87
N ASN A 530 -58.01 -0.20 -1.18
CA ASN A 530 -57.07 -1.31 -1.37
C ASN A 530 -56.10 -1.05 -2.53
N GLY A 531 -56.60 -0.50 -3.64
CA GLY A 531 -55.77 -0.13 -4.79
C GLY A 531 -54.71 0.93 -4.44
N GLU A 532 -55.06 1.95 -3.66
CA GLU A 532 -54.10 2.97 -3.21
C GLU A 532 -53.06 2.42 -2.21
N LEU A 533 -53.48 1.56 -1.28
CA LEU A 533 -52.57 0.91 -0.33
C LEU A 533 -51.61 -0.06 -1.04
N GLU A 534 -52.09 -0.83 -2.01
CA GLU A 534 -51.26 -1.74 -2.82
C GLU A 534 -50.19 -1.00 -3.62
N LYS A 535 -50.47 0.21 -4.12
CA LYS A 535 -49.47 1.03 -4.82
C LYS A 535 -48.26 1.34 -3.94
N ILE A 536 -48.43 1.39 -2.62
CA ILE A 536 -47.37 1.67 -1.63
C ILE A 536 -46.71 0.36 -1.16
N GLU A 537 -47.48 -0.71 -0.97
CA GLU A 537 -47.00 -1.99 -0.42
C GLU A 537 -46.29 -2.87 -1.45
N ARG A 538 -46.72 -2.82 -2.73
CA ARG A 538 -46.21 -3.68 -3.81
C ARG A 538 -44.72 -3.48 -4.10
N PRO A 539 -44.17 -2.25 -4.17
CA PRO A 539 -42.73 -2.05 -4.31
C PRO A 539 -41.91 -2.66 -3.16
N ALA A 540 -42.52 -2.81 -1.99
CA ALA A 540 -41.85 -3.37 -0.82
C ALA A 540 -41.92 -4.90 -0.71
N GLY A 541 -42.81 -5.54 -1.48
CA GLY A 541 -42.94 -7.01 -1.53
C GLY A 541 -43.60 -7.59 -0.28
N ILE A 542 -44.62 -6.93 0.27
CA ILE A 542 -45.30 -7.38 1.49
C ILE A 542 -46.14 -8.63 1.22
N GLY A 543 -45.83 -9.72 1.92
CA GLY A 543 -46.51 -11.02 1.73
C GLY A 543 -47.93 -11.07 2.31
N ASN A 544 -48.18 -10.45 3.47
CA ASN A 544 -49.52 -10.38 4.08
C ASN A 544 -49.93 -8.92 4.36
N PRO A 545 -50.55 -8.24 3.38
CA PRO A 545 -50.98 -6.85 3.50
C PRO A 545 -51.96 -6.60 4.67
N LYS A 546 -52.84 -7.55 4.97
CA LYS A 546 -53.88 -7.38 5.99
C LYS A 546 -53.29 -7.29 7.40
N ASP A 547 -52.37 -8.20 7.72
CA ASP A 547 -51.70 -8.19 9.03
C ASP A 547 -50.77 -6.98 9.16
N PHE A 548 -50.08 -6.63 8.08
CA PHE A 548 -49.20 -5.46 8.03
C PHE A 548 -49.95 -4.15 8.29
N ARG A 549 -51.09 -3.93 7.62
CA ARG A 549 -51.97 -2.75 7.83
C ARG A 549 -52.46 -2.67 9.28
N ASN A 550 -52.94 -3.80 9.83
CA ASN A 550 -53.39 -3.87 11.23
C ASN A 550 -52.27 -3.57 12.23
N GLU A 551 -51.06 -4.09 12.00
CA GLU A 551 -49.91 -3.87 12.88
C GLU A 551 -49.54 -2.37 12.93
N ILE A 552 -49.52 -1.71 11.77
CA ILE A 552 -49.19 -0.28 11.64
C ILE A 552 -50.24 0.60 12.30
N VAL A 553 -51.52 0.40 11.99
CA VAL A 553 -52.59 1.23 12.56
C VAL A 553 -52.61 1.10 14.08
N ASN A 554 -52.45 -0.11 14.62
CA ASN A 554 -52.35 -0.33 16.07
C ASN A 554 -51.10 0.29 16.70
N PHE A 555 -49.97 0.34 15.98
CA PHE A 555 -48.79 1.06 16.44
C PHE A 555 -49.05 2.56 16.51
N VAL A 556 -49.61 3.16 15.45
CA VAL A 556 -49.86 4.61 15.39
C VAL A 556 -50.93 5.03 16.38
N LEU A 557 -52.01 4.25 16.57
CA LEU A 557 -53.02 4.53 17.59
C LEU A 557 -52.44 4.52 19.01
N ARG A 558 -51.56 3.57 19.33
CA ARG A 558 -50.84 3.53 20.61
C ARG A 558 -49.90 4.72 20.78
N ALA A 559 -49.18 5.10 19.73
CA ALA A 559 -48.30 6.26 19.75
C ALA A 559 -49.07 7.58 19.91
N ARG A 560 -50.22 7.74 19.23
CA ARG A 560 -51.12 8.90 19.37
C ARG A 560 -51.66 9.04 20.79
N ALA A 561 -52.03 7.93 21.42
CA ALA A 561 -52.52 7.91 22.80
C ALA A 561 -51.46 8.38 23.82
N GLY A 562 -50.17 8.14 23.54
CA GLY A 562 -49.05 8.61 24.37
C GLY A 562 -48.55 10.03 24.09
N ASN A 563 -48.84 10.60 22.91
CA ASN A 563 -48.27 11.87 22.42
C ASN A 563 -49.33 12.97 22.18
N ALA A 564 -50.29 13.12 23.09
CA ALA A 564 -51.30 14.20 23.05
C ALA A 564 -52.04 14.31 21.68
N GLY A 565 -52.29 13.17 21.02
CA GLY A 565 -53.02 13.12 19.74
C GLY A 565 -52.19 13.39 18.48
N ARG A 566 -50.87 13.63 18.58
CA ARG A 566 -50.00 13.80 17.40
C ARG A 566 -49.56 12.47 16.80
N ASN A 567 -49.50 12.42 15.47
CA ASN A 567 -48.88 11.31 14.76
C ASN A 567 -47.40 11.17 15.13
N PRO A 568 -46.88 9.94 15.25
CA PRO A 568 -45.46 9.73 15.38
C PRO A 568 -44.74 10.10 14.07
N ALA A 569 -43.47 10.48 14.16
CA ALA A 569 -42.65 10.72 12.97
C ALA A 569 -42.58 9.44 12.11
N TRP A 570 -42.64 9.56 10.79
CA TRP A 570 -42.64 8.41 9.87
C TRP A 570 -41.39 7.53 9.98
N THR A 571 -40.30 8.07 10.55
CA THR A 571 -39.05 7.36 10.84
C THR A 571 -39.10 6.48 12.09
N SER A 572 -40.13 6.62 12.92
CA SER A 572 -40.27 5.89 14.19
C SER A 572 -40.56 4.40 14.05
N TYR A 573 -41.06 3.96 12.89
CA TYR A 573 -41.40 2.57 12.64
C TYR A 573 -40.66 2.03 11.43
N GLU A 574 -39.66 1.18 11.69
CA GLU A 574 -38.70 0.70 10.70
C GLU A 574 -39.34 -0.03 9.51
N LYS A 575 -40.36 -0.87 9.76
CA LYS A 575 -41.02 -1.61 8.68
C LYS A 575 -41.76 -0.69 7.70
N LEU A 576 -42.52 0.30 8.20
CA LEU A 576 -43.23 1.24 7.31
C LEU A 576 -42.27 2.24 6.68
N ARG A 577 -41.22 2.66 7.38
CA ARG A 577 -40.13 3.46 6.81
C ARG A 577 -39.54 2.78 5.57
N ALA A 578 -39.17 1.50 5.67
CA ALA A 578 -38.61 0.75 4.54
C ALA A 578 -39.58 0.65 3.34
N VAL A 579 -40.89 0.57 3.60
CA VAL A 579 -41.93 0.53 2.57
C VAL A 579 -42.07 1.89 1.87
N ILE A 580 -42.14 2.97 2.65
CA ILE A 580 -42.23 4.34 2.14
C ILE A 580 -40.98 4.70 1.35
N GLU A 581 -39.79 4.36 1.86
CA GLU A 581 -38.52 4.55 1.16
C GLU A 581 -38.55 3.83 -0.19
N LYS A 582 -38.91 2.53 -0.24
CA LYS A 582 -39.03 1.77 -1.50
C LYS A 582 -40.06 2.35 -2.46
N LYS A 583 -41.20 2.83 -1.96
CA LYS A 583 -42.21 3.50 -2.79
C LYS A 583 -41.66 4.78 -3.41
N MET A 584 -41.02 5.63 -2.61
CA MET A 584 -40.42 6.87 -3.09
C MET A 584 -39.26 6.60 -4.08
N PHE A 585 -38.45 5.56 -3.84
CA PHE A 585 -37.40 5.14 -4.77
C PHE A 585 -37.96 4.67 -6.13
N SER A 586 -39.18 4.10 -6.16
CA SER A 586 -39.82 3.66 -7.40
C SER A 586 -40.38 4.81 -8.27
N ASN A 587 -40.83 5.92 -7.66
CA ASN A 587 -41.39 7.10 -8.35
C ASN A 587 -40.31 8.14 -8.68
N THR A 588 -39.34 7.74 -9.48
CA THR A 588 -38.19 8.58 -9.84
C THR A 588 -38.53 9.80 -10.72
N GLU A 589 -39.72 9.83 -11.33
CA GLU A 589 -40.18 10.98 -12.12
C GLU A 589 -40.42 12.23 -11.26
N GLU A 590 -40.82 12.04 -10.00
CA GLU A 590 -41.01 13.12 -9.02
C GLU A 590 -39.68 13.74 -8.57
N LEU A 591 -38.55 13.05 -8.76
CA LEU A 591 -37.21 13.55 -8.43
C LEU A 591 -36.67 14.54 -9.48
N LEU A 592 -37.09 14.37 -10.75
CA LEU A 592 -36.55 15.11 -11.90
C LEU A 592 -36.67 16.64 -11.79
N PRO A 593 -37.81 17.23 -11.35
CA PRO A 593 -37.94 18.67 -11.23
C PRO A 593 -36.99 19.27 -10.20
N VAL A 594 -36.64 18.51 -9.15
CA VAL A 594 -35.79 19.00 -8.06
C VAL A 594 -34.31 18.81 -8.36
N ILE A 595 -33.89 17.66 -8.91
CA ILE A 595 -32.47 17.40 -9.21
C ILE A 595 -31.98 18.07 -10.50
N SER A 596 -32.89 18.45 -11.41
CA SER A 596 -32.52 19.16 -12.63
C SER A 596 -32.08 20.59 -12.34
N PHE A 597 -31.02 21.08 -12.96
CA PHE A 597 -30.52 22.45 -12.78
C PHE A 597 -31.22 23.48 -13.68
N ASN A 598 -32.45 23.18 -14.12
CA ASN A 598 -33.29 24.11 -14.89
C ASN A 598 -33.92 25.16 -13.95
N THR A 599 -34.38 26.28 -14.51
CA THR A 599 -35.13 27.31 -13.77
C THR A 599 -36.33 26.69 -13.05
N LYS A 600 -36.38 26.84 -11.73
CA LYS A 600 -37.46 26.31 -10.88
C LYS A 600 -38.71 27.15 -11.02
N SER A 601 -39.86 26.46 -11.01
CA SER A 601 -41.18 27.07 -11.18
C SER A 601 -41.68 27.74 -9.90
N SER A 602 -41.22 27.28 -8.73
CA SER A 602 -41.65 27.81 -7.43
C SER A 602 -40.49 28.08 -6.47
N ALA A 603 -40.69 28.99 -5.53
CA ALA A 603 -39.72 29.28 -4.46
C ALA A 603 -39.49 28.07 -3.52
N ASP A 604 -40.49 27.22 -3.37
CA ASP A 604 -40.40 25.98 -2.60
C ASP A 604 -39.50 24.95 -3.30
N GLU A 605 -39.64 24.76 -4.61
CA GLU A 605 -38.74 23.91 -5.42
C GLU A 605 -37.29 24.42 -5.40
N GLN A 606 -37.09 25.74 -5.38
CA GLN A 606 -35.77 26.37 -5.29
C GLN A 606 -35.11 26.05 -3.94
N LYS A 607 -35.83 26.24 -2.84
CA LYS A 607 -35.32 25.93 -1.50
C LYS A 607 -34.98 24.44 -1.35
N LYS A 608 -35.84 23.57 -1.86
CA LYS A 608 -35.62 22.10 -1.87
C LYS A 608 -34.38 21.70 -2.66
N HIS A 609 -34.12 22.36 -3.78
CA HIS A 609 -32.92 22.12 -4.56
C HIS A 609 -31.66 22.57 -3.81
N GLU A 610 -31.70 23.72 -3.14
CA GLU A 610 -30.59 24.22 -2.32
C GLU A 610 -30.27 23.30 -1.14
N ASP A 611 -31.30 22.79 -0.44
CA ASP A 611 -31.14 21.82 0.64
C ASP A 611 -30.51 20.52 0.13
N PHE A 612 -30.95 20.02 -1.03
CA PHE A 612 -30.37 18.85 -1.69
C PHE A 612 -28.88 19.05 -2.02
N VAL A 613 -28.54 20.20 -2.64
CA VAL A 613 -27.14 20.52 -2.98
C VAL A 613 -26.29 20.61 -1.72
N THR A 614 -26.79 21.26 -0.68
CA THR A 614 -26.09 21.40 0.61
C THR A 614 -25.74 20.05 1.20
N ARG A 615 -26.66 19.08 1.22
CA ARG A 615 -26.39 17.74 1.73
C ARG A 615 -25.42 16.93 0.89
N MET A 616 -25.50 17.07 -0.43
CA MET A 616 -24.48 16.48 -1.30
C MET A 616 -23.11 17.11 -1.01
N VAL A 617 -23.03 18.41 -0.72
CA VAL A 617 -21.78 19.05 -0.32
C VAL A 617 -21.27 18.51 1.03
N GLU A 618 -22.15 18.30 2.01
CA GLU A 618 -21.81 17.66 3.29
C GLU A 618 -21.25 16.23 3.12
N LYS A 619 -21.70 15.51 2.09
CA LYS A 619 -21.18 14.19 1.72
C LYS A 619 -19.81 14.24 1.00
N GLY A 620 -19.24 15.42 0.76
CA GLY A 620 -17.89 15.60 0.21
C GLY A 620 -17.84 15.97 -1.27
N TYR A 621 -18.97 16.33 -1.89
CA TYR A 621 -19.02 16.82 -3.27
C TYR A 621 -18.87 18.36 -3.32
N THR A 622 -18.44 18.93 -4.45
CA THR A 622 -18.58 20.39 -4.70
C THR A 622 -19.92 20.69 -5.36
N ALA A 623 -20.46 21.91 -5.23
CA ALA A 623 -21.72 22.29 -5.88
C ALA A 623 -21.68 22.07 -7.40
N LYS A 624 -20.52 22.31 -8.03
CA LYS A 624 -20.29 22.06 -9.46
C LYS A 624 -20.31 20.56 -9.79
N GLN A 625 -19.70 19.74 -8.94
CA GLN A 625 -19.74 18.29 -9.08
C GLN A 625 -21.16 17.74 -8.94
N VAL A 626 -21.97 18.26 -8.01
CA VAL A 626 -23.37 17.85 -7.87
C VAL A 626 -24.13 18.06 -9.17
N ARG A 627 -23.95 19.23 -9.81
CA ARG A 627 -24.55 19.51 -11.12
C ARG A 627 -24.11 18.52 -12.19
N LEU A 628 -22.81 18.32 -12.33
CA LEU A 628 -22.25 17.39 -13.31
C LEU A 628 -22.79 15.96 -13.10
N LEU A 629 -22.82 15.49 -11.85
CA LEU A 629 -23.24 14.15 -11.49
C LEU A 629 -24.74 13.93 -11.75
N CYS A 630 -25.58 14.91 -11.42
CA CYS A 630 -27.01 14.85 -11.71
C CYS A 630 -27.24 14.80 -13.24
N GLU A 631 -26.60 15.68 -14.01
CA GLU A 631 -26.72 15.66 -15.48
C GLU A 631 -26.21 14.34 -16.08
N TRP A 632 -25.09 13.81 -15.59
CA TRP A 632 -24.53 12.55 -16.06
C TRP A 632 -25.45 11.37 -15.74
N TYR A 633 -25.94 11.27 -14.51
CA TYR A 633 -26.87 10.21 -14.08
C TYR A 633 -28.15 10.20 -14.93
N LEU A 634 -28.71 11.38 -15.22
CA LEU A 634 -29.88 11.51 -16.09
C LEU A 634 -29.63 11.03 -17.51
N ARG A 635 -28.42 11.26 -18.06
CA ARG A 635 -28.05 10.76 -19.40
C ARG A 635 -27.91 9.24 -19.42
N VAL A 636 -27.17 8.67 -18.46
CA VAL A 636 -26.94 7.22 -18.36
C VAL A 636 -28.27 6.47 -18.26
N ARG A 637 -29.21 7.00 -17.47
CA ARG A 637 -30.54 6.40 -17.31
C ARG A 637 -31.40 6.50 -18.57
N LYS A 638 -31.26 7.56 -19.38
CA LYS A 638 -31.99 7.66 -20.66
C LYS A 638 -31.46 6.69 -21.72
N SER A 639 -30.19 6.30 -21.61
CA SER A 639 -29.55 5.34 -22.51
C SER A 639 -29.63 3.87 -22.04
N SER A 640 -30.05 3.64 -20.79
CA SER A 640 -30.29 2.31 -20.21
C SER A 640 -31.76 1.94 -20.34
#